data_AF-M5RU84-F1
#
_entry.id   AF-M5RU84-F1
#
_cell.length_a   1.000
_cell.length_b   1.000
_cell.length_c   1.000
_cell.angle_alpha   90.00
_cell.angle_beta   90.00
_cell.angle_gamma   90.00
#
_symmetry.space_group_name_H-M   'P 1'
#
loop_
_entity.id
_entity.type
_entity.pdbx_description
1 polymer ?
#
loop_
_entity_poly.entity_id
_entity_poly.type
_entity_poly.pdbx_seq_one_letter_code
_entity_poly.pdbx_strand_id
1 'polypeptide(L)'
;MFERKSPLPSSLSFDDTIMTIRPVRKLLVANRSEIATRVFRSATELGIRTVAIYSHEDRYALHRFKADEAYQIGEPGEPIRSYLNIEAIVDLCKKHDVDAVHPGYGFLSENPEFARALENAGILFVGPSVNSLEQLGDKTAARKIAEAAQVPVLGGKNEALSSVDEALEIANSMGYPVILKASKGGGGRGMRVVNSADELPAALEAAQREAKTAFGSDEVFVERFVQRARHIEVQLLGDRHNNLVHLWERDCSVQRRHQKVVEIAPAPNLSSDIREAMCEAAIKIGRAVGGDTSGYENAGTVEFLYDVDAQQFFFIEVNPRIQVEHTVTEEVTGIDIVRSQILVAQGYPLESEEVGLASQEAIRTSGFAMQCRVTTEDPSNQFRPDYGRISHYRSAAGLGIRLDAGSAFSGAVVNPFYDSMLVKVTARAPSLASAASRMDRCLHEFRIRGVKTNIPFLIKMINYPDFLAGEATTRLIDQTPSLFELPRRRDRASKLLAFLGETIVNGNPLVVGRPVATRRDPAPVPALKKLNELPGKQLPEGTKDIFRREGADGLIKWVQNQKGLLFTDTTMRDAHQSLLATRVRTFDMLQIAPAYAQLTPQLFSLEMWGGATFDTTMRFLKESPWQRLADLREQVPNILTQMLLRASNAVGYTNYPDNVVRLFVREAVQAGMDVFRVFDALNWLENMNVAMDAVLAEGGICEASICYTGDLQNPRRTKYDIKYYVDLAKQLEKRGAHLLAIKDMAGLCKPAAAVQLIRALREEIGIPIHFHTHDTAGIQAATILAAAGEGLQIADAALAPLSGGTSQVNLNTLVEALRDTDRESSLSTDSLTQLATYWQAAREFYLPFESSVLPATGDLYEHEMPGGQYTNLYQQARALGLSDRWAEVCKAYAGVNRLFGDIVKVTPTSKAVGDMALFLVANEMSAEDVLTADKSLAYPASVIDLIGGRMGQPPGGFPEEVIKIILGDQKPVLNRPGDSMPDADVAAARAAASKLTGDPENDRAAVTHLLYPKVFEDFAKHRNTYGDVDHIPTPNFFYGQEPGEEIAVDIEPGKRLIVRFLAVGVPHPDGRRTVFFELNGQPREVSILDKSLEPKVKAAVKADTSDPGQVAASMPGMVITVAAAEGDKVKEGQKLMVLEAMKMETTINAPVSGTIASIQTPAGTQVEAGDLLATITVK
;
A
#
# COMPACT_ATOMS: atom_id res chain seq x y z
N MET A 1 -57.67 -26.94 -71.65
CA MET A 1 -58.93 -27.70 -71.47
C MET A 1 -59.24 -27.71 -69.98
N PHE A 2 -60.42 -27.20 -69.63
CA PHE A 2 -61.12 -27.19 -68.31
C PHE A 2 -60.43 -26.46 -67.14
N GLU A 3 -60.83 -25.24 -66.73
CA GLU A 3 -62.09 -24.73 -66.14
C GLU A 3 -62.25 -24.90 -64.61
N ARG A 4 -62.32 -23.72 -63.95
CA ARG A 4 -63.31 -23.26 -62.95
C ARG A 4 -63.11 -23.46 -61.43
N LYS A 5 -63.05 -22.27 -60.81
CA LYS A 5 -63.90 -21.68 -59.74
C LYS A 5 -63.68 -22.06 -58.27
N SER A 6 -63.69 -20.98 -57.48
CA SER A 6 -63.71 -20.81 -56.02
C SER A 6 -64.94 -21.46 -55.33
N PRO A 7 -64.95 -21.54 -53.98
CA PRO A 7 -65.57 -20.46 -53.20
C PRO A 7 -64.90 -20.12 -51.85
N LEU A 8 -65.09 -18.87 -51.43
CA LEU A 8 -65.01 -18.40 -50.04
C LEU A 8 -66.16 -18.99 -49.19
N PRO A 9 -65.98 -19.07 -47.86
CA PRO A 9 -67.04 -18.71 -46.90
C PRO A 9 -66.54 -17.57 -46.00
N SER A 10 -67.13 -16.37 -46.09
CA SER A 10 -68.25 -15.88 -45.28
C SER A 10 -67.87 -15.52 -43.84
N SER A 11 -67.80 -14.21 -43.59
CA SER A 11 -68.06 -13.49 -42.34
C SER A 11 -68.29 -14.35 -41.09
N LEU A 12 -67.31 -14.35 -40.19
CA LEU A 12 -67.54 -14.63 -38.77
C LEU A 12 -67.47 -13.30 -38.01
N SER A 13 -68.51 -13.13 -37.20
CA SER A 13 -68.84 -12.01 -36.34
C SER A 13 -67.69 -11.60 -35.42
N PHE A 14 -67.59 -10.29 -35.20
CA PHE A 14 -67.03 -9.74 -33.96
C PHE A 14 -67.94 -10.18 -32.81
N ASP A 15 -67.51 -11.14 -32.00
CA ASP A 15 -67.86 -11.25 -30.58
C ASP A 15 -66.92 -12.27 -29.90
N ASP A 16 -66.32 -11.83 -28.79
CA ASP A 16 -65.57 -12.54 -27.74
C ASP A 16 -64.38 -13.45 -28.16
N THR A 17 -63.22 -12.84 -28.43
CA THR A 17 -61.93 -13.56 -28.38
C THR A 17 -61.58 -13.91 -26.93
N ILE A 18 -61.84 -15.15 -26.53
CA ILE A 18 -61.18 -15.80 -25.38
C ILE A 18 -59.67 -15.68 -25.60
N MET A 19 -58.97 -14.88 -24.79
CA MET A 19 -57.51 -14.79 -24.84
C MET A 19 -56.92 -16.16 -24.47
N THR A 20 -56.26 -16.80 -25.43
CA THR A 20 -55.69 -18.14 -25.27
C THR A 20 -54.25 -18.04 -24.77
N ILE A 21 -53.90 -18.87 -23.78
CA ILE A 21 -52.52 -18.99 -23.30
C ILE A 21 -51.62 -19.43 -24.48
N ARG A 22 -50.54 -18.69 -24.72
CA ARG A 22 -49.52 -18.98 -25.74
C ARG A 22 -48.26 -19.51 -25.07
N PRO A 23 -48.03 -20.84 -25.01
CA PRO A 23 -46.88 -21.40 -24.33
C PRO A 23 -45.56 -20.97 -24.98
N VAL A 24 -44.57 -20.60 -24.17
CA VAL A 24 -43.20 -20.30 -24.62
C VAL A 24 -42.32 -21.52 -24.33
N ARG A 25 -41.70 -22.10 -25.37
CA ARG A 25 -40.76 -23.22 -25.23
C ARG A 25 -39.31 -22.77 -25.31
N LYS A 26 -39.05 -21.72 -26.10
CA LYS A 26 -37.72 -21.13 -26.26
C LYS A 26 -37.77 -19.61 -26.14
N LEU A 27 -36.96 -19.05 -25.24
CA LEU A 27 -36.87 -17.62 -24.95
C LEU A 27 -35.45 -17.10 -25.19
N LEU A 28 -35.32 -16.07 -26.01
CA LEU A 28 -34.09 -15.33 -26.21
C LEU A 28 -34.04 -14.10 -25.29
N VAL A 29 -32.87 -13.79 -24.73
CA VAL A 29 -32.66 -12.53 -24.03
C VAL A 29 -31.87 -11.57 -24.89
N ALA A 30 -32.49 -10.47 -25.30
CA ALA A 30 -31.88 -9.44 -26.13
C ALA A 30 -31.05 -8.47 -25.27
N ASN A 31 -30.13 -9.02 -24.46
CA ASN A 31 -29.33 -8.29 -23.50
C ASN A 31 -28.05 -9.05 -23.13
N ARG A 32 -27.29 -8.54 -22.15
CA ARG A 32 -26.02 -9.08 -21.65
C ARG A 32 -25.92 -9.08 -20.13
N SER A 33 -24.80 -9.55 -19.60
CA SER A 33 -24.41 -9.37 -18.19
C SER A 33 -25.42 -9.98 -17.20
N GLU A 34 -25.63 -9.32 -16.06
CA GLU A 34 -26.43 -9.84 -14.94
C GLU A 34 -27.89 -10.07 -15.34
N ILE A 35 -28.51 -9.14 -16.07
CA ILE A 35 -29.94 -9.20 -16.39
C ILE A 35 -30.25 -10.36 -17.34
N ALA A 36 -29.35 -10.64 -18.30
CA ALA A 36 -29.48 -11.82 -19.14
C ALA A 36 -29.46 -13.10 -18.28
N THR A 37 -28.52 -13.18 -17.35
CA THR A 37 -28.43 -14.32 -16.41
C THR A 37 -29.65 -14.42 -15.50
N ARG A 38 -30.17 -13.30 -15.01
CA ARG A 38 -31.37 -13.21 -14.18
C ARG A 38 -32.61 -13.74 -14.90
N VAL A 39 -32.77 -13.40 -16.19
CA VAL A 39 -33.88 -13.90 -17.00
C VAL A 39 -33.71 -15.37 -17.33
N PHE A 40 -32.50 -15.83 -17.66
CA PHE A 40 -32.23 -17.25 -17.90
C PHE A 40 -32.59 -18.12 -16.70
N ARG A 41 -32.34 -17.65 -15.47
CA ARG A 41 -32.74 -18.34 -14.24
C ARG A 41 -34.26 -18.57 -14.17
N SER A 42 -35.08 -17.51 -14.28
CA SER A 42 -36.54 -17.66 -14.24
C SER A 42 -37.09 -18.46 -15.42
N ALA A 43 -36.53 -18.29 -16.62
CA ALA A 43 -36.93 -19.10 -17.78
C ALA A 43 -36.65 -20.59 -17.56
N THR A 44 -35.47 -20.93 -17.03
CA THR A 44 -35.11 -22.32 -16.71
C THR A 44 -36.01 -22.91 -15.62
N GLU A 45 -36.34 -22.14 -14.58
CA GLU A 45 -37.28 -22.54 -13.51
C GLU A 45 -38.71 -22.74 -14.03
N LEU A 46 -39.07 -22.11 -15.14
CA LEU A 46 -40.32 -22.34 -15.88
C LEU A 46 -40.23 -23.49 -16.91
N GLY A 47 -39.08 -24.15 -17.03
CA GLY A 47 -38.85 -25.22 -18.02
C GLY A 47 -38.69 -24.71 -19.46
N ILE A 48 -38.35 -23.43 -19.64
CA ILE A 48 -38.19 -22.77 -20.94
C ILE A 48 -36.71 -22.82 -21.36
N ARG A 49 -36.45 -23.24 -22.60
CA ARG A 49 -35.10 -23.25 -23.17
C ARG A 49 -34.61 -21.84 -23.46
N THR A 50 -33.35 -21.55 -23.20
CA THR A 50 -32.81 -20.19 -23.17
C THR A 50 -31.80 -19.92 -24.30
N VAL A 51 -31.85 -18.73 -24.89
CA VAL A 51 -30.93 -18.29 -25.94
C VAL A 51 -30.25 -16.97 -25.58
N ALA A 52 -28.92 -16.94 -25.62
CA ALA A 52 -28.12 -15.74 -25.44
C ALA A 52 -27.63 -15.18 -26.78
N ILE A 53 -27.47 -13.86 -26.83
CA ILE A 53 -26.71 -13.15 -27.87
C ILE A 53 -25.43 -12.55 -27.26
N TYR A 54 -24.36 -12.45 -28.05
CA TYR A 54 -23.11 -11.80 -27.63
C TYR A 54 -22.40 -11.13 -28.80
N SER A 55 -21.71 -10.00 -28.58
CA SER A 55 -20.79 -9.45 -29.59
C SER A 55 -19.42 -10.13 -29.51
N HIS A 56 -18.54 -9.88 -30.49
CA HIS A 56 -17.18 -10.42 -30.49
C HIS A 56 -16.39 -10.08 -29.20
N GLU A 57 -16.55 -8.87 -28.68
CA GLU A 57 -15.90 -8.37 -27.47
C GLU A 57 -16.42 -9.06 -26.20
N ASP A 58 -17.68 -9.51 -26.21
CA ASP A 58 -18.34 -10.21 -25.11
C ASP A 58 -18.23 -11.75 -25.21
N ARG A 59 -17.36 -12.29 -26.09
CA ARG A 59 -17.20 -13.75 -26.27
C ARG A 59 -16.82 -14.52 -25.00
N TYR A 60 -16.30 -13.84 -23.97
CA TYR A 60 -15.99 -14.43 -22.66
C TYR A 60 -16.92 -13.98 -21.53
N ALA A 61 -17.99 -13.23 -21.84
CA ALA A 61 -18.95 -12.75 -20.87
C ALA A 61 -19.72 -13.92 -20.23
N LEU A 62 -20.02 -13.80 -18.94
CA LEU A 62 -20.58 -14.90 -18.16
C LEU A 62 -21.96 -15.34 -18.68
N HIS A 63 -22.82 -14.40 -19.10
CA HIS A 63 -24.19 -14.69 -19.54
C HIS A 63 -24.24 -15.64 -20.74
N ARG A 64 -23.24 -15.57 -21.63
CA ARG A 64 -23.10 -16.46 -22.79
C ARG A 64 -23.13 -17.93 -22.38
N PHE A 65 -22.48 -18.26 -21.25
CA PHE A 65 -22.35 -19.63 -20.75
C PHE A 65 -23.49 -20.04 -19.79
N LYS A 66 -24.50 -19.17 -19.61
CA LYS A 66 -25.65 -19.42 -18.74
C LYS A 66 -26.93 -19.76 -19.50
N ALA A 67 -26.94 -19.57 -20.81
CA ALA A 67 -28.02 -20.00 -21.69
C ALA A 67 -27.76 -21.40 -22.27
N ASP A 68 -28.83 -22.09 -22.71
CA ASP A 68 -28.74 -23.38 -23.39
C ASP A 68 -28.12 -23.28 -24.78
N GLU A 69 -28.36 -22.15 -25.46
CA GLU A 69 -27.82 -21.83 -26.79
C GLU A 69 -27.28 -20.40 -26.78
N ALA A 70 -26.19 -20.12 -27.51
CA ALA A 70 -25.62 -18.77 -27.58
C ALA A 70 -25.05 -18.45 -28.96
N TYR A 71 -25.39 -17.29 -29.50
CA TYR A 71 -25.03 -16.89 -30.86
C TYR A 71 -24.35 -15.52 -30.91
N GLN A 72 -23.31 -15.42 -31.74
CA GLN A 72 -22.65 -14.14 -31.96
C GLN A 72 -23.54 -13.25 -32.84
N ILE A 73 -23.57 -11.96 -32.53
CA ILE A 73 -24.19 -10.92 -33.35
C ILE A 73 -23.19 -9.79 -33.64
N GLY A 74 -23.30 -9.19 -34.82
CA GLY A 74 -22.43 -8.11 -35.30
C GLY A 74 -20.97 -8.54 -35.60
N GLU A 75 -20.17 -7.54 -35.94
CA GLU A 75 -18.77 -7.68 -36.37
C GLU A 75 -17.79 -7.19 -35.29
N PRO A 76 -16.52 -7.68 -35.28
CA PRO A 76 -15.48 -7.14 -34.38
C PRO A 76 -15.33 -5.62 -34.51
N GLY A 77 -15.28 -4.93 -33.37
CA GLY A 77 -15.19 -3.46 -33.27
C GLY A 77 -16.53 -2.75 -33.07
N GLU A 78 -17.66 -3.47 -33.07
CA GLU A 78 -19.00 -2.90 -32.93
C GLU A 78 -19.76 -3.37 -31.67
N PRO A 79 -19.20 -3.25 -30.44
CA PRO A 79 -19.73 -3.93 -29.25
C PRO A 79 -21.16 -3.53 -28.89
N ILE A 80 -21.45 -2.23 -28.77
CA ILE A 80 -22.79 -1.73 -28.40
C ILE A 80 -23.76 -1.84 -29.59
N ARG A 81 -23.31 -1.48 -30.79
CA ARG A 81 -24.15 -1.49 -32.01
C ARG A 81 -24.70 -2.88 -32.30
N SER A 82 -23.92 -3.93 -32.02
CA SER A 82 -24.36 -5.31 -32.15
C SER A 82 -25.65 -5.58 -31.36
N TYR A 83 -25.72 -5.21 -30.09
CA TYR A 83 -26.91 -5.38 -29.24
C TYR A 83 -28.10 -4.46 -29.60
N LEU A 84 -27.89 -3.45 -30.45
CA LEU A 84 -28.94 -2.55 -30.95
C LEU A 84 -29.44 -2.93 -32.35
N ASN A 85 -28.93 -4.01 -32.94
CA ASN A 85 -29.29 -4.42 -34.29
C ASN A 85 -30.60 -5.24 -34.30
N ILE A 86 -31.72 -4.54 -34.48
CA ILE A 86 -33.07 -5.12 -34.52
C ILE A 86 -33.19 -6.23 -35.57
N GLU A 87 -32.77 -5.96 -36.82
CA GLU A 87 -32.90 -6.90 -37.94
C GLU A 87 -32.15 -8.20 -37.66
N ALA A 88 -30.89 -8.11 -37.24
CA ALA A 88 -30.08 -9.28 -36.92
C ALA A 88 -30.67 -10.12 -35.77
N ILE A 89 -31.24 -9.48 -34.74
CA ILE A 89 -31.86 -10.19 -33.62
C ILE A 89 -33.13 -10.90 -34.07
N VAL A 90 -33.99 -10.25 -34.88
CA VAL A 90 -35.24 -10.84 -35.39
C VAL A 90 -34.94 -12.01 -36.33
N ASP A 91 -33.97 -11.88 -37.23
CA ASP A 91 -33.55 -12.95 -38.13
C ASP A 91 -32.98 -14.16 -37.38
N LEU A 92 -32.22 -13.90 -36.32
CA LEU A 92 -31.68 -14.94 -35.45
C LEU A 92 -32.81 -15.68 -34.73
N CYS A 93 -33.81 -14.95 -34.23
CA CYS A 93 -34.99 -15.56 -33.60
C CYS A 93 -35.74 -16.49 -34.57
N LYS A 94 -35.96 -16.04 -35.82
CA LYS A 94 -36.60 -16.85 -36.86
C LYS A 94 -35.79 -18.08 -37.23
N LYS A 95 -34.46 -17.93 -37.35
CA LYS A 95 -33.55 -19.02 -37.72
C LYS A 95 -33.48 -20.13 -36.68
N HIS A 96 -33.69 -19.80 -35.41
CA HIS A 96 -33.50 -20.71 -34.27
C HIS A 96 -34.81 -21.05 -33.53
N ASP A 97 -35.96 -20.79 -34.15
CA ASP A 97 -37.29 -21.11 -33.62
C ASP A 97 -37.50 -20.57 -32.20
N VAL A 98 -37.24 -19.27 -32.00
CA VAL A 98 -37.45 -18.57 -30.72
C VAL A 98 -38.90 -18.12 -30.63
N ASP A 99 -39.59 -18.47 -29.53
CA ASP A 99 -41.00 -18.13 -29.32
C ASP A 99 -41.19 -16.73 -28.70
N ALA A 100 -40.25 -16.32 -27.84
CA ALA A 100 -40.31 -15.06 -27.11
C ALA A 100 -38.94 -14.40 -26.95
N VAL A 101 -38.93 -13.07 -26.88
CA VAL A 101 -37.75 -12.27 -26.56
C VAL A 101 -38.01 -11.45 -25.32
N HIS A 102 -37.13 -11.62 -24.32
CA HIS A 102 -37.08 -10.74 -23.16
C HIS A 102 -36.00 -9.68 -23.40
N PRO A 103 -36.32 -8.38 -23.38
CA PRO A 103 -35.33 -7.35 -23.69
C PRO A 103 -34.46 -6.96 -22.49
N GLY A 104 -34.85 -7.34 -21.27
CA GLY A 104 -34.14 -6.93 -20.05
C GLY A 104 -34.35 -5.43 -19.80
N TYR A 105 -33.26 -4.71 -19.53
CA TYR A 105 -33.28 -3.24 -19.39
C TYR A 105 -32.15 -2.60 -20.21
N GLY A 106 -32.28 -1.31 -20.54
CA GLY A 106 -31.38 -0.65 -21.48
C GLY A 106 -31.47 -1.26 -22.89
N PHE A 107 -30.51 -0.95 -23.77
CA PHE A 107 -30.52 -1.39 -25.17
C PHE A 107 -31.88 -1.15 -25.87
N LEU A 108 -32.58 -2.21 -26.28
CA LEU A 108 -33.83 -2.15 -27.06
C LEU A 108 -35.09 -2.31 -26.19
N SER A 109 -34.96 -2.32 -24.86
CA SER A 109 -36.09 -2.60 -23.93
C SER A 109 -37.21 -1.57 -23.93
N GLU A 110 -36.93 -0.33 -24.32
CA GLU A 110 -37.92 0.74 -24.44
C GLU A 110 -38.19 1.11 -25.91
N ASN A 111 -37.71 0.30 -26.86
CA ASN A 111 -37.78 0.62 -28.28
C ASN A 111 -39.07 0.04 -28.91
N PRO A 112 -40.04 0.87 -29.34
CA PRO A 112 -41.30 0.40 -29.92
C PRO A 112 -41.11 -0.28 -31.28
N GLU A 113 -40.10 0.12 -32.07
CA GLU A 113 -39.80 -0.51 -33.36
C GLU A 113 -39.33 -1.96 -33.19
N PHE A 114 -38.54 -2.23 -32.14
CA PHE A 114 -38.09 -3.58 -31.82
C PHE A 114 -39.26 -4.49 -31.41
N ALA A 115 -40.13 -4.02 -30.51
CA ALA A 115 -41.33 -4.75 -30.10
C ALA A 115 -42.25 -5.04 -31.31
N ARG A 116 -42.47 -4.05 -32.18
CA ARG A 116 -43.25 -4.20 -33.42
C ARG A 116 -42.61 -5.17 -34.40
N ALA A 117 -41.27 -5.15 -34.55
CA ALA A 117 -40.56 -6.08 -35.43
C ALA A 117 -40.69 -7.54 -34.97
N LEU A 118 -40.67 -7.78 -33.65
CA LEU A 118 -40.92 -9.10 -33.06
C LEU A 118 -42.37 -9.55 -33.27
N GLU A 119 -43.33 -8.67 -33.01
CA GLU A 119 -44.75 -8.96 -33.22
C GLU A 119 -45.05 -9.31 -34.69
N ASN A 120 -44.52 -8.55 -35.63
CA ASN A 120 -44.61 -8.81 -37.08
C ASN A 120 -43.96 -10.15 -37.49
N ALA A 121 -42.94 -10.59 -36.74
CA ALA A 121 -42.29 -11.89 -36.93
C ALA A 121 -43.00 -13.03 -36.19
N GLY A 122 -44.11 -12.76 -35.49
CA GLY A 122 -44.84 -13.72 -34.70
C GLY A 122 -44.14 -14.12 -33.39
N ILE A 123 -43.15 -13.35 -32.91
CA ILE A 123 -42.38 -13.62 -31.70
C ILE A 123 -42.94 -12.77 -30.55
N LEU A 124 -43.16 -13.37 -29.37
CA LEU A 124 -43.67 -12.63 -28.20
C LEU A 124 -42.61 -11.66 -27.66
N PHE A 125 -42.96 -10.39 -27.51
CA PHE A 125 -42.17 -9.44 -26.74
C PHE A 125 -42.56 -9.55 -25.26
N VAL A 126 -41.59 -9.91 -24.39
CA VAL A 126 -41.82 -9.99 -22.94
C VAL A 126 -41.65 -8.61 -22.33
N GLY A 127 -42.69 -7.79 -22.46
CA GLY A 127 -42.76 -6.41 -22.02
C GLY A 127 -44.14 -5.81 -22.30
N PRO A 128 -44.31 -4.50 -22.13
CA PRO A 128 -45.57 -3.82 -22.43
C PRO A 128 -45.89 -3.82 -23.92
N SER A 129 -47.14 -3.48 -24.27
CA SER A 129 -47.60 -3.37 -25.65
C SER A 129 -46.82 -2.31 -26.45
N VAL A 130 -46.79 -2.43 -27.78
CA VAL A 130 -46.16 -1.44 -28.67
C VAL A 130 -46.78 -0.04 -28.45
N ASN A 131 -48.10 0.04 -28.28
CA ASN A 131 -48.80 1.29 -28.01
C ASN A 131 -48.35 1.90 -26.67
N SER A 132 -48.20 1.09 -25.62
CA SER A 132 -47.69 1.56 -24.32
C SER A 132 -46.25 2.09 -24.44
N LEU A 133 -45.39 1.43 -25.24
CA LEU A 133 -44.03 1.90 -25.51
C LEU A 133 -44.01 3.24 -26.28
N GLU A 134 -44.87 3.41 -27.28
CA GLU A 134 -44.98 4.67 -28.03
C GLU A 134 -45.49 5.82 -27.17
N GLN A 135 -46.47 5.55 -26.29
CA GLN A 135 -47.03 6.55 -25.38
C GLN A 135 -46.07 6.98 -24.26
N LEU A 136 -45.21 6.08 -23.81
CA LEU A 136 -44.29 6.31 -22.70
C LEU A 136 -42.86 6.65 -23.14
N GLY A 137 -42.52 6.45 -24.42
CA GLY A 137 -41.18 6.72 -24.97
C GLY A 137 -40.81 8.20 -25.07
N ASP A 138 -41.80 9.10 -24.95
CA ASP A 138 -41.59 10.56 -24.90
C ASP A 138 -42.04 11.10 -23.53
N LYS A 139 -41.14 11.81 -22.83
CA LYS A 139 -41.42 12.40 -21.51
C LYS A 139 -42.56 13.41 -21.52
N THR A 140 -42.74 14.12 -22.63
CA THR A 140 -43.86 15.07 -22.77
C THR A 140 -45.20 14.34 -22.94
N ALA A 141 -45.21 13.20 -23.63
CA ALA A 141 -46.40 12.36 -23.76
C ALA A 141 -46.75 11.68 -22.41
N ALA A 142 -45.77 11.14 -21.71
CA ALA A 142 -45.96 10.55 -20.39
C ALA A 142 -46.50 11.56 -19.36
N ARG A 143 -46.06 12.83 -19.42
CA ARG A 143 -46.60 13.92 -18.60
C ARG A 143 -48.06 14.22 -18.88
N LYS A 144 -48.46 14.28 -20.14
CA LYS A 144 -49.88 14.47 -20.53
C LYS A 144 -50.77 13.35 -19.98
N ILE A 145 -50.25 12.12 -19.94
CA ILE A 145 -50.95 10.98 -19.33
C ILE A 145 -51.09 11.18 -17.82
N ALA A 146 -50.02 11.61 -17.13
CA ALA A 146 -50.08 11.90 -15.70
C ALA A 146 -51.07 13.04 -15.38
N GLU A 147 -51.07 14.12 -16.16
CA GLU A 147 -52.04 15.23 -16.02
C GLU A 147 -53.48 14.76 -16.26
N ALA A 148 -53.72 13.96 -17.30
CA ALA A 148 -55.03 13.38 -17.60
C ALA A 148 -55.50 12.41 -16.50
N ALA A 149 -54.58 11.68 -15.88
CA ALA A 149 -54.81 10.82 -14.72
C ALA A 149 -54.93 11.60 -13.40
N GLN A 150 -54.92 12.94 -13.44
CA GLN A 150 -54.98 13.85 -12.29
C GLN A 150 -53.85 13.63 -11.27
N VAL A 151 -52.67 13.22 -11.74
CA VAL A 151 -51.46 13.07 -10.91
C VAL A 151 -50.62 14.35 -10.98
N PRO A 152 -50.09 14.86 -9.84
CA PRO A 152 -49.27 16.07 -9.85
C PRO A 152 -48.00 15.92 -10.70
N VAL A 153 -47.70 16.94 -11.51
CA VAL A 153 -46.47 17.05 -12.31
C VAL A 153 -45.69 18.31 -11.92
N LEU A 154 -44.37 18.32 -12.16
CA LEU A 154 -43.55 19.51 -11.92
C LEU A 154 -43.87 20.62 -12.93
N GLY A 155 -44.08 21.84 -12.41
CA GLY A 155 -44.33 23.03 -13.22
C GLY A 155 -43.21 23.32 -14.22
N GLY A 156 -43.59 23.78 -15.42
CA GLY A 156 -42.74 24.05 -16.57
C GLY A 156 -43.55 24.07 -17.87
N LYS A 157 -42.92 24.42 -19.00
CA LYS A 157 -43.56 24.29 -20.33
C LYS A 157 -43.31 22.88 -20.86
N ASN A 158 -44.37 22.17 -21.22
CA ASN A 158 -44.34 20.78 -21.71
C ASN A 158 -43.91 20.65 -23.19
N GLU A 159 -43.34 21.71 -23.79
CA GLU A 159 -42.92 21.77 -25.18
C GLU A 159 -41.42 22.07 -25.25
N ALA A 160 -40.75 21.60 -26.31
CA ALA A 160 -39.36 21.89 -26.56
C ALA A 160 -39.13 23.41 -26.70
N LEU A 161 -38.04 23.90 -26.10
CA LEU A 161 -37.65 25.30 -26.17
C LEU A 161 -37.24 25.67 -27.61
N SER A 162 -37.81 26.75 -28.14
CA SER A 162 -37.54 27.24 -29.50
C SER A 162 -36.41 28.28 -29.56
N SER A 163 -36.11 28.95 -28.44
CA SER A 163 -35.04 29.96 -28.35
C SER A 163 -34.55 30.17 -26.91
N VAL A 164 -33.38 30.82 -26.76
CA VAL A 164 -32.84 31.23 -25.45
C VAL A 164 -33.74 32.25 -24.74
N ASP A 165 -34.33 33.18 -25.48
CA ASP A 165 -35.22 34.22 -24.93
C ASP A 165 -36.48 33.60 -24.32
N GLU A 166 -37.07 32.61 -24.98
CA GLU A 166 -38.19 31.83 -24.44
C GLU A 166 -37.80 31.08 -23.16
N ALA A 167 -36.60 30.47 -23.14
CA ALA A 167 -36.11 29.78 -21.95
C ALA A 167 -35.94 30.74 -20.76
N LEU A 168 -35.44 31.95 -21.00
CA LEU A 168 -35.27 32.99 -19.97
C LEU A 168 -36.63 33.45 -19.42
N GLU A 169 -37.62 33.68 -20.28
CA GLU A 169 -38.96 34.09 -19.87
C GLU A 169 -39.62 33.05 -18.97
N ILE A 170 -39.57 31.78 -19.37
CA ILE A 170 -40.16 30.67 -18.59
C ILE A 170 -39.42 30.51 -17.26
N ALA A 171 -38.08 30.49 -17.27
CA ALA A 171 -37.29 30.33 -16.05
C ALA A 171 -37.51 31.49 -15.05
N ASN A 172 -37.65 32.72 -15.54
CA ASN A 172 -37.97 33.88 -14.71
C ASN A 172 -39.38 33.79 -14.10
N SER A 173 -40.35 33.26 -14.84
CA SER A 173 -41.73 33.07 -14.34
C SER A 173 -41.82 32.00 -13.24
N MET A 174 -40.97 30.97 -13.31
CA MET A 174 -40.93 29.85 -12.37
C MET A 174 -40.08 30.14 -11.12
N GLY A 175 -39.09 31.02 -11.26
CA GLY A 175 -38.08 31.27 -10.24
C GLY A 175 -36.96 30.23 -10.27
N TYR A 176 -35.73 30.69 -10.06
CA TYR A 176 -34.55 29.82 -9.97
C TYR A 176 -34.44 29.15 -8.59
N PRO A 177 -33.83 27.95 -8.49
CA PRO A 177 -33.20 27.19 -9.57
C PRO A 177 -34.18 26.43 -10.45
N VAL A 178 -33.81 26.28 -11.73
CA VAL A 178 -34.52 25.46 -12.72
C VAL A 178 -33.60 24.34 -13.23
N ILE A 179 -34.17 23.32 -13.87
CA ILE A 179 -33.41 22.25 -14.50
C ILE A 179 -33.80 22.12 -15.97
N LEU A 180 -32.80 22.10 -16.83
CA LEU A 180 -32.94 21.77 -18.26
C LEU A 180 -32.85 20.26 -18.42
N LYS A 181 -33.75 19.66 -19.21
CA LYS A 181 -33.77 18.22 -19.49
C LYS A 181 -34.02 17.95 -20.97
N ALA A 182 -33.33 16.96 -21.53
CA ALA A 182 -33.60 16.46 -22.88
C ALA A 182 -34.93 15.68 -22.93
N SER A 183 -35.75 15.91 -23.96
CA SER A 183 -37.07 15.27 -24.11
C SER A 183 -37.00 13.75 -24.28
N LYS A 184 -35.98 13.27 -25.00
CA LYS A 184 -35.69 11.84 -25.25
C LYS A 184 -34.57 11.29 -24.37
N GLY A 185 -34.22 12.00 -23.30
CA GLY A 185 -33.05 11.67 -22.47
C GLY A 185 -33.34 10.65 -21.37
N GLY A 186 -32.47 9.63 -21.25
CA GLY A 186 -32.50 8.62 -20.19
C GLY A 186 -31.15 8.49 -19.45
N GLY A 187 -31.17 7.92 -18.24
CA GLY A 187 -29.94 7.59 -17.50
C GLY A 187 -29.15 8.78 -16.93
N GLY A 188 -29.79 9.92 -16.73
CA GLY A 188 -29.19 11.11 -16.10
C GLY A 188 -28.34 11.99 -17.02
N ARG A 189 -28.27 11.70 -18.32
CA ARG A 189 -27.50 12.47 -19.32
C ARG A 189 -28.38 13.53 -19.99
N GLY A 190 -27.78 14.66 -20.38
CA GLY A 190 -28.52 15.78 -20.98
C GLY A 190 -29.41 16.56 -19.99
N MET A 191 -29.03 16.59 -18.71
CA MET A 191 -29.68 17.42 -17.69
C MET A 191 -28.71 18.45 -17.09
N ARG A 192 -29.18 19.67 -16.84
CA ARG A 192 -28.37 20.75 -16.24
C ARG A 192 -29.21 21.60 -15.28
N VAL A 193 -28.74 21.73 -14.05
CA VAL A 193 -29.30 22.67 -13.08
C VAL A 193 -28.77 24.06 -13.38
N VAL A 194 -29.66 25.05 -13.37
CA VAL A 194 -29.36 26.45 -13.65
C VAL A 194 -29.82 27.26 -12.45
N ASN A 195 -28.90 28.02 -11.83
CA ASN A 195 -29.17 28.74 -10.58
C ASN A 195 -29.50 30.21 -10.80
N SER A 196 -29.19 30.76 -11.97
CA SER A 196 -29.41 32.17 -12.30
C SER A 196 -29.64 32.37 -13.80
N ALA A 197 -30.16 33.54 -14.18
CA ALA A 197 -30.42 33.90 -15.57
C ALA A 197 -29.15 33.92 -16.44
N ASP A 198 -28.00 34.32 -15.87
CA ASP A 198 -26.74 34.44 -16.59
C ASP A 198 -26.16 33.07 -17.00
N GLU A 199 -26.50 31.99 -16.27
CA GLU A 199 -26.04 30.63 -16.54
C GLU A 199 -26.85 29.94 -17.66
N LEU A 200 -28.09 30.37 -17.90
CA LEU A 200 -29.07 29.68 -18.74
C LEU A 200 -28.62 29.51 -20.20
N PRO A 201 -28.08 30.54 -20.90
CA PRO A 201 -27.73 30.41 -22.32
C PRO A 201 -26.67 29.33 -22.57
N ALA A 202 -25.59 29.33 -21.77
CA ALA A 202 -24.51 28.36 -21.89
C ALA A 202 -24.96 26.93 -21.49
N ALA A 203 -25.80 26.83 -20.45
CA ALA A 203 -26.35 25.54 -20.00
C ALA A 203 -27.29 24.92 -21.04
N LEU A 204 -28.11 25.73 -21.71
CA LEU A 204 -29.01 25.30 -22.79
C LEU A 204 -28.24 24.78 -23.99
N GLU A 205 -27.23 25.52 -24.48
CA GLU A 205 -26.42 25.09 -25.61
C GLU A 205 -25.70 23.76 -25.30
N ALA A 206 -25.15 23.62 -24.08
CA ALA A 206 -24.50 22.40 -23.64
C ALA A 206 -25.49 21.22 -23.55
N ALA A 207 -26.69 21.44 -23.01
CA ALA A 207 -27.73 20.42 -22.90
C ALA A 207 -28.22 19.95 -24.28
N GLN A 208 -28.46 20.88 -25.22
CA GLN A 208 -28.87 20.57 -26.60
C GLN A 208 -27.79 19.76 -27.34
N ARG A 209 -26.51 20.16 -27.20
CA ARG A 209 -25.38 19.46 -27.82
C ARG A 209 -25.21 18.05 -27.26
N GLU A 210 -25.32 17.88 -25.95
CA GLU A 210 -25.27 16.58 -25.30
C GLU A 210 -26.45 15.70 -25.74
N ALA A 211 -27.67 16.27 -25.78
CA ALA A 211 -28.87 15.56 -26.21
C ALA A 211 -28.75 15.07 -27.67
N LYS A 212 -28.29 15.93 -28.59
CA LYS A 212 -28.07 15.58 -30.00
C LYS A 212 -27.04 14.45 -30.17
N THR A 213 -25.97 14.51 -29.39
CA THR A 213 -24.87 13.52 -29.45
C THR A 213 -25.30 12.17 -28.87
N ALA A 214 -26.06 12.17 -27.77
CA ALA A 214 -26.43 10.96 -27.04
C ALA A 214 -27.72 10.31 -27.54
N PHE A 215 -28.70 11.10 -28.00
CA PHE A 215 -30.07 10.66 -28.30
C PHE A 215 -30.55 11.06 -29.70
N GLY A 216 -29.71 11.74 -30.50
CA GLY A 216 -30.04 12.14 -31.87
C GLY A 216 -31.07 13.26 -32.01
N SER A 217 -31.52 13.88 -30.90
CA SER A 217 -32.46 15.02 -30.86
C SER A 217 -31.89 16.13 -29.96
N ASP A 218 -32.00 17.39 -30.38
CA ASP A 218 -31.62 18.58 -29.61
C ASP A 218 -32.79 19.19 -28.81
N GLU A 219 -33.93 18.51 -28.74
CA GLU A 219 -35.09 18.96 -27.98
C GLU A 219 -34.82 18.94 -26.46
N VAL A 220 -34.90 20.12 -25.85
CA VAL A 220 -34.71 20.36 -24.41
C VAL A 220 -35.88 21.18 -23.89
N PHE A 221 -36.32 20.89 -22.67
CA PHE A 221 -37.36 21.64 -21.97
C PHE A 221 -36.88 22.03 -20.55
N VAL A 222 -37.61 22.95 -19.91
CA VAL A 222 -37.27 23.50 -18.59
C VAL A 222 -38.31 23.10 -17.54
N GLU A 223 -37.84 22.68 -16.37
CA GLU A 223 -38.66 22.31 -15.22
C GLU A 223 -38.17 22.99 -13.94
N ARG A 224 -39.08 23.08 -12.95
CA ARG A 224 -38.71 23.52 -11.60
C ARG A 224 -37.74 22.51 -10.99
N PHE A 225 -36.63 23.00 -10.43
CA PHE A 225 -35.68 22.13 -9.72
C PHE A 225 -36.04 22.01 -8.24
N VAL A 226 -36.35 20.80 -7.78
CA VAL A 226 -36.59 20.51 -6.35
C VAL A 226 -35.25 20.27 -5.67
N GLN A 227 -34.83 21.19 -4.81
CA GLN A 227 -33.50 21.15 -4.20
C GLN A 227 -33.31 20.00 -3.20
N ARG A 228 -34.33 19.74 -2.36
CA ARG A 228 -34.34 18.67 -1.36
C ARG A 228 -35.38 17.62 -1.73
N ALA A 229 -35.07 16.84 -2.76
CA ALA A 229 -35.94 15.78 -3.24
C ALA A 229 -35.50 14.40 -2.75
N ARG A 230 -36.48 13.53 -2.48
CA ARG A 230 -36.32 12.08 -2.52
C ARG A 230 -36.83 11.55 -3.84
N HIS A 231 -36.11 10.59 -4.43
CA HIS A 231 -36.55 9.90 -5.64
C HIS A 231 -37.23 8.60 -5.21
N ILE A 232 -38.56 8.57 -5.31
CA ILE A 232 -39.38 7.42 -4.93
C ILE A 232 -40.03 6.86 -6.19
N GLU A 233 -40.02 5.54 -6.35
CA GLU A 233 -40.60 4.90 -7.53
C GLU A 233 -41.47 3.72 -7.15
N VAL A 234 -42.53 3.47 -7.91
CA VAL A 234 -43.53 2.43 -7.64
C VAL A 234 -43.48 1.36 -8.71
N GLN A 235 -43.30 0.12 -8.29
CA GLN A 235 -43.31 -1.04 -9.18
C GLN A 235 -44.75 -1.37 -9.59
N LEU A 236 -45.00 -1.48 -10.89
CA LEU A 236 -46.25 -1.96 -11.45
C LEU A 236 -46.08 -3.36 -12.06
N LEU A 237 -47.17 -4.12 -12.05
CA LEU A 237 -47.32 -5.36 -12.80
C LEU A 237 -48.78 -5.45 -13.30
N GLY A 238 -48.97 -5.48 -14.61
CA GLY A 238 -50.28 -5.64 -15.23
C GLY A 238 -50.34 -6.87 -16.13
N ASP A 239 -51.53 -7.43 -16.35
CA ASP A 239 -51.77 -8.52 -17.31
C ASP A 239 -52.61 -8.08 -18.52
N ARG A 240 -52.84 -9.01 -19.44
CA ARG A 240 -53.69 -8.80 -20.63
C ARG A 240 -55.19 -8.88 -20.35
N HIS A 241 -55.58 -9.13 -19.11
CA HIS A 241 -56.96 -9.23 -18.64
C HIS A 241 -57.38 -7.96 -17.88
N ASN A 242 -56.62 -6.88 -18.06
CA ASN A 242 -56.85 -5.57 -17.45
C ASN A 242 -56.70 -5.55 -15.92
N ASN A 243 -56.03 -6.56 -15.34
CA ASN A 243 -55.61 -6.50 -13.93
C ASN A 243 -54.31 -5.73 -13.82
N LEU A 244 -54.21 -4.86 -12.81
CA LEU A 244 -53.01 -4.06 -12.55
C LEU A 244 -52.82 -3.92 -11.03
N VAL A 245 -51.62 -4.26 -10.57
CA VAL A 245 -51.21 -4.15 -9.16
C VAL A 245 -49.91 -3.37 -9.02
N HIS A 246 -49.68 -2.77 -7.85
CA HIS A 246 -48.39 -2.24 -7.46
C HIS A 246 -47.68 -3.19 -6.49
N LEU A 247 -46.35 -3.31 -6.61
CA LEU A 247 -45.51 -4.10 -5.72
C LEU A 247 -44.76 -3.21 -4.70
N TRP A 248 -45.46 -2.17 -4.24
CA TRP A 248 -44.95 -1.10 -3.38
C TRP A 248 -43.85 -0.26 -4.02
N GLU A 249 -43.26 0.62 -3.22
CA GLU A 249 -42.28 1.61 -3.63
C GLU A 249 -40.83 1.23 -3.29
N ARG A 250 -39.91 1.88 -4.00
CA ARG A 250 -38.47 1.89 -3.73
C ARG A 250 -37.99 3.32 -3.53
N ASP A 251 -37.02 3.49 -2.64
CA ASP A 251 -36.27 4.73 -2.50
C ASP A 251 -34.94 4.63 -3.26
N CYS A 252 -34.80 5.47 -4.28
CA CYS A 252 -33.62 5.58 -5.13
C CYS A 252 -32.94 6.95 -4.98
N SER A 253 -33.08 7.60 -3.83
CA SER A 253 -32.56 8.94 -3.55
C SER A 253 -31.04 8.98 -3.45
N VAL A 254 -30.36 7.86 -3.17
CA VAL A 254 -28.90 7.85 -3.14
C VAL A 254 -28.35 7.88 -4.56
N GLN A 255 -28.00 9.08 -5.01
CA GLN A 255 -27.58 9.35 -6.38
C GLN A 255 -26.28 10.12 -6.44
N ARG A 256 -25.50 9.89 -7.51
CA ARG A 256 -24.35 10.70 -7.87
C ARG A 256 -24.56 11.24 -9.28
N ARG A 257 -24.56 12.57 -9.46
CA ARG A 257 -24.84 13.20 -10.77
C ARG A 257 -26.10 12.63 -11.44
N HIS A 258 -27.17 12.48 -10.66
CA HIS A 258 -28.46 11.92 -11.09
C HIS A 258 -28.44 10.44 -11.52
N GLN A 259 -27.40 9.68 -11.19
CA GLN A 259 -27.35 8.23 -11.38
C GLN A 259 -27.55 7.51 -10.04
N LYS A 260 -28.46 6.52 -10.02
CA LYS A 260 -28.77 5.70 -8.85
C LYS A 260 -27.55 4.86 -8.44
N VAL A 261 -27.23 4.86 -7.14
CA VAL A 261 -26.07 4.16 -6.57
C VAL A 261 -26.50 3.08 -5.58
N VAL A 262 -27.45 3.43 -4.70
CA VAL A 262 -28.05 2.51 -3.72
C VAL A 262 -29.55 2.70 -3.71
N GLU A 263 -30.26 1.57 -3.71
CA GLU A 263 -31.71 1.52 -3.76
C GLU A 263 -32.23 0.72 -2.56
N ILE A 264 -33.35 1.16 -1.97
CA ILE A 264 -33.94 0.55 -0.77
C ILE A 264 -35.42 0.25 -1.03
N ALA A 265 -35.92 -0.87 -0.49
CA ALA A 265 -37.35 -1.15 -0.41
C ALA A 265 -37.72 -1.63 1.01
N PRO A 266 -38.88 -1.22 1.57
CA PRO A 266 -39.66 -0.04 1.19
C PRO A 266 -38.92 1.27 1.52
N ALA A 267 -39.48 2.43 1.15
CA ALA A 267 -38.88 3.73 1.42
C ALA A 267 -38.94 4.06 2.94
N PRO A 268 -37.79 4.32 3.61
CA PRO A 268 -37.76 4.62 5.05
C PRO A 268 -38.38 5.98 5.35
N ASN A 269 -38.98 6.16 6.53
CA ASN A 269 -39.57 7.42 7.00
C ASN A 269 -40.57 8.11 6.04
N LEU A 270 -41.15 7.38 5.09
CA LEU A 270 -42.26 7.87 4.27
C LEU A 270 -43.56 7.59 5.03
N SER A 271 -44.39 8.62 5.22
CA SER A 271 -45.69 8.46 5.89
C SER A 271 -46.59 7.50 5.10
N SER A 272 -47.46 6.77 5.80
CA SER A 272 -48.43 5.85 5.19
C SER A 272 -49.25 6.53 4.10
N ASP A 273 -49.76 7.73 4.41
CA ASP A 273 -50.69 8.46 3.55
C ASP A 273 -50.02 8.88 2.25
N ILE A 274 -48.76 9.34 2.30
CA ILE A 274 -47.99 9.70 1.09
C ILE A 274 -47.63 8.44 0.30
N ARG A 275 -47.23 7.36 0.97
CA ARG A 275 -46.92 6.08 0.31
C ARG A 275 -48.13 5.54 -0.45
N GLU A 276 -49.28 5.52 0.19
CA GLU A 276 -50.54 5.07 -0.41
C GLU A 276 -50.95 5.99 -1.58
N ALA A 277 -50.86 7.31 -1.41
CA ALA A 277 -51.16 8.26 -2.48
C ALA A 277 -50.23 8.11 -3.70
N MET A 278 -48.94 7.85 -3.50
CA MET A 278 -48.00 7.56 -4.61
C MET A 278 -48.33 6.24 -5.31
N CYS A 279 -48.66 5.19 -4.55
CA CYS A 279 -49.04 3.91 -5.11
C CYS A 279 -50.36 4.01 -5.91
N GLU A 280 -51.36 4.73 -5.39
CA GLU A 280 -52.61 4.99 -6.10
C GLU A 280 -52.38 5.83 -7.36
N ALA A 281 -51.52 6.86 -7.29
CA ALA A 281 -51.14 7.66 -8.45
C ALA A 281 -50.46 6.82 -9.53
N ALA A 282 -49.58 5.88 -9.16
CA ALA A 282 -48.96 4.95 -10.10
C ALA A 282 -49.99 4.04 -10.77
N ILE A 283 -50.97 3.52 -10.02
CA ILE A 283 -52.08 2.72 -10.57
C ILE A 283 -52.95 3.57 -11.53
N LYS A 284 -53.26 4.82 -11.19
CA LYS A 284 -54.01 5.74 -12.06
C LYS A 284 -53.28 5.99 -13.37
N ILE A 285 -51.97 6.25 -13.31
CA ILE A 285 -51.12 6.39 -14.50
C ILE A 285 -51.15 5.09 -15.31
N GLY A 286 -50.90 3.94 -14.68
CA GLY A 286 -50.91 2.65 -15.37
C GLY A 286 -52.24 2.33 -16.04
N ARG A 287 -53.38 2.70 -15.45
CA ARG A 287 -54.71 2.56 -16.07
C ARG A 287 -54.95 3.53 -17.23
N ALA A 288 -54.31 4.69 -17.21
CA ALA A 288 -54.43 5.70 -18.27
C ALA A 288 -53.51 5.41 -19.46
N VAL A 289 -52.46 4.60 -19.29
CA VAL A 289 -51.58 4.15 -20.39
C VAL A 289 -52.29 3.07 -21.20
N GLY A 290 -52.33 3.24 -22.53
CA GLY A 290 -53.01 2.34 -23.46
C GLY A 290 -54.14 3.03 -24.23
N GLY A 291 -55.39 2.72 -23.92
CA GLY A 291 -56.57 3.34 -24.54
C GLY A 291 -57.85 2.97 -23.78
N ASP A 292 -59.03 3.35 -24.30
CA ASP A 292 -60.34 3.17 -23.63
C ASP A 292 -60.68 1.70 -23.25
N THR A 293 -59.92 0.73 -23.75
CA THR A 293 -60.20 -0.71 -23.63
C THR A 293 -59.09 -1.54 -22.96
N SER A 294 -57.94 -0.96 -22.59
CA SER A 294 -56.83 -1.69 -21.91
C SER A 294 -55.85 -0.77 -21.17
N GLY A 295 -55.46 -1.13 -19.95
CA GLY A 295 -54.39 -0.47 -19.18
C GLY A 295 -52.97 -0.98 -19.47
N TYR A 296 -51.99 -0.57 -18.65
CA TYR A 296 -50.58 -0.97 -18.74
C TYR A 296 -50.38 -2.49 -18.52
N GLU A 297 -49.61 -3.11 -19.42
CA GLU A 297 -49.29 -4.54 -19.38
C GLU A 297 -47.84 -4.82 -18.98
N ASN A 298 -47.59 -5.99 -18.39
CA ASN A 298 -46.28 -6.47 -17.93
C ASN A 298 -45.69 -5.61 -16.80
N ALA A 299 -44.38 -5.73 -16.53
CA ALA A 299 -43.72 -4.97 -15.47
C ALA A 299 -43.27 -3.59 -15.96
N GLY A 300 -43.55 -2.57 -15.16
CA GLY A 300 -43.12 -1.18 -15.38
C GLY A 300 -42.88 -0.47 -14.07
N THR A 301 -42.30 0.73 -14.10
CA THR A 301 -42.10 1.52 -12.89
C THR A 301 -42.48 2.97 -13.13
N VAL A 302 -43.24 3.54 -12.19
CA VAL A 302 -43.59 4.97 -12.18
C VAL A 302 -42.68 5.69 -11.20
N GLU A 303 -41.93 6.68 -11.66
CA GLU A 303 -40.98 7.44 -10.84
C GLU A 303 -41.59 8.78 -10.38
N PHE A 304 -41.28 9.17 -9.14
CA PHE A 304 -41.72 10.39 -8.48
C PHE A 304 -40.57 11.13 -7.78
N LEU A 305 -40.61 12.46 -7.80
CA LEU A 305 -39.82 13.30 -6.90
C LEU A 305 -40.70 13.73 -5.73
N TYR A 306 -40.29 13.38 -4.52
CA TYR A 306 -40.91 13.84 -3.28
C TYR A 306 -40.13 15.01 -2.71
N ASP A 307 -40.74 16.19 -2.69
CA ASP A 307 -40.22 17.39 -2.04
C ASP A 307 -40.37 17.24 -0.53
N VAL A 308 -39.23 17.11 0.17
CA VAL A 308 -39.20 16.87 1.62
C VAL A 308 -39.71 18.09 2.39
N ASP A 309 -39.48 19.30 1.87
CA ASP A 309 -39.84 20.55 2.53
C ASP A 309 -41.34 20.85 2.35
N ALA A 310 -41.87 20.65 1.14
CA ALA A 310 -43.28 20.86 0.83
C ALA A 310 -44.19 19.67 1.18
N GLN A 311 -43.61 18.49 1.44
CA GLN A 311 -44.32 17.21 1.63
C GLN A 311 -45.26 16.88 0.45
N GLN A 312 -44.82 17.18 -0.77
CA GLN A 312 -45.55 16.94 -2.01
C GLN A 312 -44.74 16.05 -2.94
N PHE A 313 -45.42 15.22 -3.73
CA PHE A 313 -44.78 14.39 -4.75
C PHE A 313 -45.22 14.78 -6.14
N PHE A 314 -44.32 14.58 -7.11
CA PHE A 314 -44.53 14.93 -8.51
C PHE A 314 -44.06 13.78 -9.40
N PHE A 315 -44.87 13.43 -10.38
CA PHE A 315 -44.51 12.47 -11.42
C PHE A 315 -43.31 12.98 -12.24
N ILE A 316 -42.38 12.07 -12.58
CA ILE A 316 -41.21 12.37 -13.42
C ILE A 316 -41.24 11.60 -14.73
N GLU A 317 -41.34 10.26 -14.67
CA GLU A 317 -41.33 9.38 -15.83
C GLU A 317 -41.93 8.01 -15.52
N VAL A 318 -42.26 7.25 -16.57
CA VAL A 318 -42.52 5.81 -16.48
C VAL A 318 -41.40 5.10 -17.20
N ASN A 319 -40.81 4.09 -16.56
CA ASN A 319 -39.88 3.16 -17.19
C ASN A 319 -40.69 1.93 -17.63
N PRO A 320 -40.99 1.77 -18.93
CA PRO A 320 -41.89 0.71 -19.42
C PRO A 320 -41.17 -0.64 -19.54
N ARG A 321 -40.46 -1.06 -18.48
CA ARG A 321 -39.64 -2.27 -18.42
C ARG A 321 -39.26 -2.62 -16.97
N ILE A 322 -38.58 -3.75 -16.80
CA ILE A 322 -37.88 -4.05 -15.55
C ILE A 322 -36.73 -3.06 -15.28
N GLN A 323 -36.41 -2.82 -14.02
CA GLN A 323 -35.28 -2.00 -13.59
C GLN A 323 -34.20 -2.83 -12.89
N VAL A 324 -33.00 -2.27 -12.77
CA VAL A 324 -31.84 -2.92 -12.15
C VAL A 324 -32.14 -3.29 -10.68
N GLU A 325 -32.86 -2.42 -10.00
CA GLU A 325 -33.28 -2.45 -8.59
C GLU A 325 -34.56 -3.24 -8.30
N HIS A 326 -35.13 -3.98 -9.27
CA HIS A 326 -36.26 -4.87 -9.01
C HIS A 326 -36.00 -5.85 -7.85
N THR A 327 -34.73 -6.22 -7.65
CA THR A 327 -34.30 -7.20 -6.64
C THR A 327 -34.69 -6.81 -5.22
N VAL A 328 -34.68 -5.52 -4.85
CA VAL A 328 -35.08 -5.10 -3.50
C VAL A 328 -36.59 -5.28 -3.30
N THR A 329 -37.38 -5.07 -4.34
CA THR A 329 -38.83 -5.33 -4.30
C THR A 329 -39.10 -6.83 -4.15
N GLU A 330 -38.43 -7.69 -4.92
CA GLU A 330 -38.59 -9.14 -4.81
C GLU A 330 -38.23 -9.64 -3.39
N GLU A 331 -37.16 -9.11 -2.78
CA GLU A 331 -36.73 -9.50 -1.43
C GLU A 331 -37.75 -9.12 -0.35
N VAL A 332 -38.43 -7.99 -0.47
CA VAL A 332 -39.42 -7.58 0.55
C VAL A 332 -40.82 -8.12 0.31
N THR A 333 -41.21 -8.41 -0.94
CA THR A 333 -42.55 -8.93 -1.26
C THR A 333 -42.59 -10.46 -1.40
N GLY A 334 -41.47 -11.09 -1.73
CA GLY A 334 -41.40 -12.51 -2.08
C GLY A 334 -41.91 -12.84 -3.48
N ILE A 335 -42.18 -11.82 -4.31
CA ILE A 335 -42.73 -11.99 -5.66
C ILE A 335 -41.57 -11.96 -6.67
N ASP A 336 -41.45 -13.01 -7.50
CA ASP A 336 -40.50 -13.03 -8.63
C ASP A 336 -41.09 -12.24 -9.80
N ILE A 337 -40.54 -11.06 -10.03
CA ILE A 337 -41.02 -10.12 -11.05
C ILE A 337 -40.73 -10.68 -12.44
N VAL A 338 -39.52 -11.19 -12.69
CA VAL A 338 -39.12 -11.67 -14.03
C VAL A 338 -39.91 -12.92 -14.44
N ARG A 339 -40.14 -13.84 -13.51
CA ARG A 339 -41.03 -14.99 -13.73
C ARG A 339 -42.43 -14.52 -14.10
N SER A 340 -42.96 -13.54 -13.36
CA SER A 340 -44.28 -12.97 -13.61
C SER A 340 -44.36 -12.28 -14.98
N GLN A 341 -43.31 -11.57 -15.41
CA GLN A 341 -43.25 -10.97 -16.76
C GLN A 341 -43.40 -12.01 -17.87
N ILE A 342 -42.72 -13.17 -17.73
CA ILE A 342 -42.75 -14.25 -18.72
C ILE A 342 -44.14 -14.93 -18.75
N LEU A 343 -44.76 -15.15 -17.59
CA LEU A 343 -46.10 -15.75 -17.49
C LEU A 343 -47.19 -14.81 -18.04
N VAL A 344 -47.13 -13.52 -17.68
CA VAL A 344 -48.03 -12.51 -18.24
C VAL A 344 -47.91 -12.42 -19.76
N ALA A 345 -46.69 -12.46 -20.31
CA ALA A 345 -46.49 -12.44 -21.76
C ALA A 345 -47.06 -13.68 -22.47
N GLN A 346 -47.15 -14.82 -21.77
CA GLN A 346 -47.85 -16.02 -22.26
C GLN A 346 -49.38 -15.90 -22.20
N GLY A 347 -49.92 -14.85 -21.55
CA GLY A 347 -51.34 -14.57 -21.44
C GLY A 347 -51.99 -15.02 -20.11
N TYR A 348 -51.21 -15.46 -19.11
CA TYR A 348 -51.76 -15.81 -17.80
C TYR A 348 -52.27 -14.55 -17.07
N PRO A 349 -53.48 -14.59 -16.48
CA PRO A 349 -53.95 -13.52 -15.61
C PRO A 349 -53.17 -13.50 -14.29
N LEU A 350 -53.06 -12.34 -13.64
CA LEU A 350 -52.35 -12.17 -12.37
C LEU A 350 -52.90 -13.08 -11.27
N GLU A 351 -54.22 -13.29 -11.25
CA GLU A 351 -54.91 -14.14 -10.28
C GLU A 351 -54.77 -15.65 -10.53
N SER A 352 -54.18 -16.06 -11.66
CA SER A 352 -53.93 -17.47 -11.96
C SER A 352 -53.05 -18.14 -10.90
N GLU A 353 -53.16 -19.45 -10.75
CA GLU A 353 -52.32 -20.23 -9.82
C GLU A 353 -50.83 -20.14 -10.20
N GLU A 354 -50.53 -20.00 -11.49
CA GLU A 354 -49.16 -19.91 -12.02
C GLU A 354 -48.47 -18.59 -11.65
N VAL A 355 -49.19 -17.48 -11.61
CA VAL A 355 -48.67 -16.14 -11.24
C VAL A 355 -48.84 -15.88 -9.73
N GLY A 356 -49.99 -16.24 -9.15
CA GLY A 356 -50.23 -16.24 -7.71
C GLY A 356 -50.56 -14.87 -7.10
N LEU A 357 -51.08 -13.91 -7.87
CA LEU A 357 -51.37 -12.54 -7.42
C LEU A 357 -52.86 -12.22 -7.51
N ALA A 358 -53.63 -12.75 -6.55
CA ALA A 358 -55.09 -12.64 -6.54
C ALA A 358 -55.64 -11.22 -6.31
N SER A 359 -54.98 -10.38 -5.51
CA SER A 359 -55.43 -9.00 -5.27
C SER A 359 -54.31 -8.09 -4.73
N GLN A 360 -54.54 -6.78 -4.74
CA GLN A 360 -53.60 -5.78 -4.22
C GLN A 360 -53.33 -5.96 -2.71
N GLU A 361 -54.36 -6.34 -1.94
CA GLU A 361 -54.32 -6.48 -0.47
C GLU A 361 -53.47 -7.69 -0.01
N ALA A 362 -53.25 -8.66 -0.90
CA ALA A 362 -52.39 -9.81 -0.65
C ALA A 362 -50.89 -9.46 -0.70
N ILE A 363 -50.53 -8.33 -1.34
CA ILE A 363 -49.15 -7.93 -1.57
C ILE A 363 -48.65 -7.11 -0.38
N ARG A 364 -47.73 -7.68 0.40
CA ARG A 364 -47.17 -7.06 1.62
C ARG A 364 -45.66 -7.00 1.55
N THR A 365 -45.07 -6.00 2.20
CA THR A 365 -43.62 -5.93 2.42
C THR A 365 -43.24 -6.53 3.78
N SER A 366 -42.08 -7.17 3.85
CA SER A 366 -41.53 -7.74 5.08
C SER A 366 -40.06 -7.36 5.25
N GLY A 367 -39.79 -6.53 6.26
CA GLY A 367 -38.47 -5.98 6.54
C GLY A 367 -38.05 -4.92 5.52
N PHE A 368 -36.73 -4.78 5.36
CA PHE A 368 -36.08 -3.89 4.40
C PHE A 368 -35.10 -4.69 3.55
N ALA A 369 -34.98 -4.30 2.29
CA ALA A 369 -33.92 -4.73 1.39
C ALA A 369 -33.19 -3.51 0.84
N MET A 370 -31.88 -3.65 0.64
CA MET A 370 -31.07 -2.64 -0.03
C MET A 370 -30.15 -3.27 -1.07
N GLN A 371 -29.94 -2.58 -2.19
CA GLN A 371 -29.05 -3.01 -3.25
C GLN A 371 -27.87 -2.06 -3.37
N CYS A 372 -26.67 -2.62 -3.54
CA CYS A 372 -25.48 -1.90 -3.95
C CYS A 372 -24.91 -2.54 -5.22
N ARG A 373 -24.47 -1.69 -6.17
CA ARG A 373 -23.80 -2.13 -7.40
C ARG A 373 -22.30 -2.05 -7.21
N VAL A 374 -21.64 -3.21 -7.18
CA VAL A 374 -20.17 -3.26 -7.18
C VAL A 374 -19.69 -3.04 -8.60
N THR A 375 -18.96 -1.96 -8.84
CA THR A 375 -18.43 -1.57 -10.16
C THR A 375 -16.90 -1.50 -10.14
N THR A 376 -16.27 -1.41 -11.32
CA THR A 376 -14.84 -1.12 -11.44
C THR A 376 -14.46 0.34 -11.31
N GLU A 377 -15.41 1.22 -11.00
CA GLU A 377 -15.15 2.65 -10.84
C GLU A 377 -14.26 2.92 -9.63
N ASP A 378 -13.17 3.67 -9.83
CA ASP A 378 -12.25 4.05 -8.76
C ASP A 378 -12.69 5.39 -8.14
N PRO A 379 -13.22 5.40 -6.89
CA PRO A 379 -13.66 6.65 -6.26
C PRO A 379 -12.52 7.63 -6.02
N SER A 380 -11.28 7.15 -5.87
CA SER A 380 -10.10 7.99 -5.70
C SER A 380 -9.64 8.64 -7.01
N ASN A 381 -10.19 8.19 -8.15
CA ASN A 381 -9.94 8.74 -9.48
C ASN A 381 -11.26 9.17 -10.16
N GLN A 382 -12.09 9.91 -9.43
CA GLN A 382 -13.35 10.50 -9.93
C GLN A 382 -14.35 9.48 -10.49
N PHE A 383 -14.32 8.24 -10.01
CA PHE A 383 -15.15 7.11 -10.47
C PHE A 383 -14.90 6.75 -11.92
N ARG A 384 -13.68 6.97 -12.43
CA ARG A 384 -13.29 6.40 -13.72
C ARG A 384 -13.29 4.87 -13.61
N PRO A 385 -13.96 4.15 -14.53
CA PRO A 385 -13.90 2.70 -14.55
C PRO A 385 -12.49 2.19 -14.79
N ASP A 386 -12.06 1.25 -13.97
CA ASP A 386 -10.85 0.48 -14.17
C ASP A 386 -11.14 -0.74 -15.07
N TYR A 387 -10.12 -1.19 -15.78
CA TYR A 387 -10.24 -2.26 -16.77
C TYR A 387 -9.08 -3.25 -16.65
N GLY A 388 -9.27 -4.44 -17.20
CA GLY A 388 -8.24 -5.48 -17.20
C GLY A 388 -8.72 -6.78 -16.58
N ARG A 389 -7.76 -7.64 -16.25
CA ARG A 389 -8.04 -9.00 -15.78
C ARG A 389 -8.33 -9.02 -14.30
N ILE A 390 -9.45 -9.63 -13.91
CA ILE A 390 -9.74 -9.97 -12.52
C ILE A 390 -8.89 -11.19 -12.15
N SER A 391 -7.78 -10.98 -11.44
CA SER A 391 -6.89 -12.08 -11.03
C SER A 391 -7.49 -12.95 -9.93
N HIS A 392 -8.36 -12.38 -9.10
CA HIS A 392 -9.07 -13.12 -8.06
C HIS A 392 -10.42 -12.49 -7.76
N TYR A 393 -11.47 -13.32 -7.77
CA TYR A 393 -12.82 -12.96 -7.40
C TYR A 393 -13.36 -13.92 -6.34
N ARG A 394 -13.64 -13.40 -5.15
CA ARG A 394 -14.36 -14.10 -4.10
C ARG A 394 -15.58 -13.28 -3.70
N SER A 395 -16.75 -13.82 -4.00
CA SER A 395 -18.03 -13.26 -3.53
C SER A 395 -18.22 -13.51 -2.03
N ALA A 396 -19.12 -12.73 -1.42
CA ALA A 396 -19.54 -12.88 -0.04
C ALA A 396 -21.02 -13.27 0.00
N ALA A 397 -21.35 -14.33 0.74
CA ALA A 397 -22.69 -14.91 0.79
C ALA A 397 -23.17 -15.07 2.25
N GLY A 398 -24.35 -15.65 2.46
CA GLY A 398 -24.92 -15.94 3.79
C GLY A 398 -26.36 -15.46 3.94
N LEU A 399 -26.92 -15.58 5.14
CA LEU A 399 -28.33 -15.29 5.41
C LEU A 399 -28.73 -13.86 5.00
N GLY A 400 -29.69 -13.76 4.08
CA GLY A 400 -30.24 -12.50 3.57
C GLY A 400 -29.27 -11.70 2.70
N ILE A 401 -28.31 -12.36 2.05
CA ILE A 401 -27.52 -11.80 0.96
C ILE A 401 -27.90 -12.50 -0.34
N ARG A 402 -28.32 -11.70 -1.33
CA ARG A 402 -28.57 -12.11 -2.72
C ARG A 402 -27.49 -11.51 -3.63
N LEU A 403 -27.04 -12.30 -4.60
CA LEU A 403 -26.02 -11.90 -5.56
C LEU A 403 -26.48 -12.15 -7.00
N ASP A 404 -26.48 -11.09 -7.80
CA ASP A 404 -26.71 -11.14 -9.24
C ASP A 404 -25.42 -10.70 -9.95
N ALA A 405 -24.59 -11.68 -10.28
CA ALA A 405 -23.27 -11.46 -10.88
C ALA A 405 -23.39 -11.13 -12.37
N GLY A 406 -22.68 -10.08 -12.80
CA GLY A 406 -22.56 -9.69 -14.20
C GLY A 406 -21.33 -10.33 -14.84
N SER A 407 -20.26 -9.56 -14.99
CA SER A 407 -19.04 -9.98 -15.67
C SER A 407 -17.98 -10.63 -14.76
N ALA A 408 -18.24 -10.71 -13.45
CA ALA A 408 -17.19 -10.99 -12.47
C ALA A 408 -17.01 -12.48 -12.15
N PHE A 409 -15.84 -13.01 -12.50
CA PHE A 409 -15.31 -14.31 -12.06
C PHE A 409 -13.77 -14.29 -12.10
N SER A 410 -13.11 -15.24 -11.42
CA SER A 410 -11.64 -15.33 -11.45
C SER A 410 -11.16 -15.62 -12.86
N GLY A 411 -10.32 -14.73 -13.41
CA GLY A 411 -9.82 -14.77 -14.78
C GLY A 411 -10.62 -13.93 -15.78
N ALA A 412 -11.77 -13.37 -15.39
CA ALA A 412 -12.57 -12.50 -16.26
C ALA A 412 -11.78 -11.27 -16.73
N VAL A 413 -12.08 -10.78 -17.93
CA VAL A 413 -11.50 -9.55 -18.47
C VAL A 413 -12.59 -8.49 -18.55
N VAL A 414 -12.40 -7.40 -17.81
CA VAL A 414 -13.29 -6.24 -17.86
C VAL A 414 -12.83 -5.36 -19.02
N ASN A 415 -13.64 -5.30 -20.07
CA ASN A 415 -13.39 -4.48 -21.25
C ASN A 415 -13.94 -3.07 -21.07
N PRO A 416 -13.38 -2.07 -21.76
CA PRO A 416 -13.88 -0.70 -21.71
C PRO A 416 -15.25 -0.52 -22.38
N PHE A 417 -15.66 -1.46 -23.24
CA PHE A 417 -16.79 -1.31 -24.16
C PHE A 417 -18.19 -1.24 -23.54
N TYR A 418 -18.36 -1.60 -22.27
CA TYR A 418 -19.66 -1.73 -21.62
C TYR A 418 -19.69 -1.03 -20.26
N ASP A 419 -20.80 -1.20 -19.53
CA ASP A 419 -20.92 -0.77 -18.15
C ASP A 419 -19.88 -1.45 -17.24
N SER A 420 -19.50 -0.74 -16.18
CA SER A 420 -18.46 -1.15 -15.23
C SER A 420 -18.95 -2.15 -14.17
N MET A 421 -20.16 -2.70 -14.32
CA MET A 421 -20.81 -3.52 -13.30
C MET A 421 -20.18 -4.92 -13.20
N LEU A 422 -19.79 -5.27 -11.97
CA LEU A 422 -19.25 -6.59 -11.63
C LEU A 422 -20.34 -7.51 -11.05
N VAL A 423 -21.03 -7.04 -10.01
CA VAL A 423 -22.07 -7.80 -9.30
C VAL A 423 -23.01 -6.85 -8.57
N LYS A 424 -24.31 -7.17 -8.59
CA LYS A 424 -25.29 -6.54 -7.69
C LYS A 424 -25.37 -7.34 -6.40
N VAL A 425 -25.31 -6.63 -5.29
CA VAL A 425 -25.44 -7.20 -3.95
C VAL A 425 -26.73 -6.66 -3.39
N THR A 426 -27.65 -7.54 -2.98
CA THR A 426 -28.88 -7.15 -2.29
C THR A 426 -28.87 -7.77 -0.90
N ALA A 427 -29.07 -6.95 0.13
CA ALA A 427 -29.11 -7.37 1.52
C ALA A 427 -30.50 -7.14 2.11
N ARG A 428 -31.09 -8.18 2.72
CA ARG A 428 -32.41 -8.14 3.37
C ARG A 428 -32.32 -8.35 4.87
N ALA A 429 -33.03 -7.55 5.66
CA ALA A 429 -33.15 -7.73 7.10
C ALA A 429 -34.44 -7.10 7.68
N PRO A 430 -34.82 -7.37 8.94
CA PRO A 430 -36.02 -6.77 9.55
C PRO A 430 -36.01 -5.24 9.69
N SER A 431 -34.84 -4.59 9.71
CA SER A 431 -34.70 -3.13 9.80
C SER A 431 -33.64 -2.60 8.83
N LEU A 432 -33.74 -1.33 8.43
CA LEU A 432 -32.77 -0.66 7.56
C LEU A 432 -31.33 -0.77 8.11
N ALA A 433 -31.14 -0.49 9.40
CA ALA A 433 -29.84 -0.60 10.06
C ALA A 433 -29.28 -2.04 10.01
N SER A 434 -30.13 -3.06 10.15
CA SER A 434 -29.71 -4.46 10.05
C SER A 434 -29.37 -4.85 8.61
N ALA A 435 -30.10 -4.32 7.62
CA ALA A 435 -29.81 -4.53 6.20
C ALA A 435 -28.49 -3.86 5.82
N ALA A 436 -28.25 -2.64 6.30
CA ALA A 436 -26.98 -1.92 6.17
C ALA A 436 -25.82 -2.69 6.80
N SER A 437 -25.98 -3.22 8.02
CA SER A 437 -24.95 -4.03 8.68
C SER A 437 -24.63 -5.33 7.92
N ARG A 438 -25.63 -5.98 7.31
CA ARG A 438 -25.41 -7.16 6.46
C ARG A 438 -24.69 -6.79 5.16
N MET A 439 -25.07 -5.67 4.54
CA MET A 439 -24.41 -5.13 3.35
C MET A 439 -22.95 -4.77 3.67
N ASP A 440 -22.70 -4.08 4.78
CA ASP A 440 -21.38 -3.70 5.27
C ASP A 440 -20.47 -4.93 5.44
N ARG A 441 -20.93 -5.95 6.16
CA ARG A 441 -20.23 -7.23 6.30
C ARG A 441 -19.92 -7.84 4.94
N CYS A 442 -20.91 -7.91 4.05
CA CYS A 442 -20.78 -8.50 2.73
C CYS A 442 -19.71 -7.78 1.89
N LEU A 443 -19.77 -6.44 1.82
CA LEU A 443 -18.80 -5.60 1.11
C LEU A 443 -17.37 -5.74 1.70
N HIS A 444 -17.25 -5.84 3.02
CA HIS A 444 -15.97 -6.10 3.69
C HIS A 444 -15.39 -7.50 3.41
N GLU A 445 -16.23 -8.49 3.10
CA GLU A 445 -15.83 -9.87 2.85
C GLU A 445 -15.40 -10.14 1.39
N PHE A 446 -15.93 -9.34 0.44
CA PHE A 446 -15.54 -9.37 -0.97
C PHE A 446 -14.02 -9.25 -1.15
N ARG A 447 -13.46 -10.09 -2.03
CA ARG A 447 -12.07 -9.98 -2.47
C ARG A 447 -12.05 -9.95 -3.99
N ILE A 448 -11.86 -8.76 -4.53
CA ILE A 448 -11.71 -8.51 -5.97
C ILE A 448 -10.30 -7.94 -6.16
N ARG A 449 -9.51 -8.58 -7.03
CA ARG A 449 -8.13 -8.21 -7.34
C ARG A 449 -7.93 -8.15 -8.86
N GLY A 450 -6.96 -7.34 -9.29
CA GLY A 450 -6.68 -7.08 -10.69
C GLY A 450 -7.32 -5.80 -11.24
N VAL A 451 -8.44 -5.38 -10.64
CA VAL A 451 -9.10 -4.09 -10.93
C VAL A 451 -9.49 -3.39 -9.62
N LYS A 452 -9.58 -2.06 -9.65
CA LYS A 452 -10.18 -1.23 -8.59
C LYS A 452 -11.69 -1.42 -8.55
N THR A 453 -12.30 -1.03 -7.43
CA THR A 453 -13.74 -1.16 -7.21
C THR A 453 -14.28 0.00 -6.37
N ASN A 454 -15.56 0.32 -6.53
CA ASN A 454 -16.27 1.31 -5.72
C ASN A 454 -16.61 0.86 -4.28
N ILE A 455 -16.28 -0.38 -3.88
CA ILE A 455 -16.58 -0.95 -2.54
C ILE A 455 -16.26 -0.02 -1.37
N PRO A 456 -15.08 0.64 -1.28
CA PRO A 456 -14.76 1.50 -0.15
C PRO A 456 -15.74 2.68 -0.01
N PHE A 457 -16.20 3.22 -1.14
CA PHE A 457 -17.20 4.28 -1.16
C PHE A 457 -18.57 3.76 -0.70
N LEU A 458 -18.99 2.58 -1.19
CA LEU A 458 -20.26 1.95 -0.80
C LEU A 458 -20.31 1.70 0.72
N ILE A 459 -19.24 1.14 1.30
CA ILE A 459 -19.12 0.94 2.75
C ILE A 459 -19.31 2.25 3.51
N LYS A 460 -18.65 3.32 3.06
CA LYS A 460 -18.78 4.63 3.73
C LYS A 460 -20.19 5.21 3.60
N MET A 461 -20.81 5.07 2.44
CA MET A 461 -22.15 5.58 2.15
C MET A 461 -23.22 4.87 3.00
N ILE A 462 -23.25 3.53 3.02
CA ILE A 462 -24.29 2.78 3.77
C ILE A 462 -24.19 2.94 5.30
N ASN A 463 -23.04 3.37 5.81
CA ASN A 463 -22.82 3.67 7.22
C ASN A 463 -22.94 5.17 7.54
N TYR A 464 -23.27 6.02 6.55
CA TYR A 464 -23.41 7.45 6.76
C TYR A 464 -24.65 7.75 7.63
N PRO A 465 -24.56 8.66 8.62
CA PRO A 465 -25.66 8.90 9.56
C PRO A 465 -27.01 9.21 8.89
N ASP A 466 -27.03 10.10 7.90
CA ASP A 466 -28.27 10.50 7.21
C ASP A 466 -28.90 9.34 6.41
N PHE A 467 -28.05 8.44 5.87
CA PHE A 467 -28.53 7.24 5.18
C PHE A 467 -29.17 6.26 6.16
N LEU A 468 -28.51 5.98 7.29
CA LEU A 468 -29.04 5.08 8.33
C LEU A 468 -30.30 5.64 9.00
N ALA A 469 -30.41 6.96 9.09
CA ALA A 469 -31.59 7.65 9.58
C ALA A 469 -32.78 7.54 8.60
N GLY A 470 -32.55 7.21 7.32
CA GLY A 470 -33.59 7.18 6.28
C GLY A 470 -33.91 8.56 5.68
N GLU A 471 -32.99 9.51 5.80
CA GLU A 471 -33.17 10.93 5.42
C GLU A 471 -32.38 11.32 4.16
N ALA A 472 -31.89 10.34 3.40
CA ALA A 472 -31.12 10.57 2.18
C ALA A 472 -31.95 11.31 1.12
N THR A 473 -31.38 12.37 0.56
CA THR A 473 -31.93 13.09 -0.61
C THR A 473 -31.08 12.86 -1.85
N THR A 474 -31.58 13.21 -3.03
CA THR A 474 -30.86 13.11 -4.33
C THR A 474 -29.53 13.85 -4.37
N ARG A 475 -29.27 14.73 -3.39
CA ARG A 475 -28.04 15.53 -3.29
C ARG A 475 -27.08 15.08 -2.19
N LEU A 476 -27.39 14.01 -1.44
CA LEU A 476 -26.58 13.55 -0.30
C LEU A 476 -25.10 13.36 -0.69
N ILE A 477 -24.83 12.62 -1.78
CA ILE A 477 -23.46 12.35 -2.22
C ILE A 477 -22.77 13.64 -2.68
N ASP A 478 -23.46 14.47 -3.48
CA ASP A 478 -22.90 15.68 -4.05
C ASP A 478 -22.61 16.78 -3.00
N GLN A 479 -23.29 16.75 -1.85
CA GLN A 479 -23.12 17.71 -0.75
C GLN A 479 -22.25 17.20 0.40
N THR A 480 -21.71 15.97 0.31
CA THR A 480 -20.94 15.35 1.39
C THR A 480 -19.52 15.00 0.96
N PRO A 481 -18.58 15.98 0.95
CA PRO A 481 -17.19 15.75 0.56
C PRO A 481 -16.49 14.66 1.38
N SER A 482 -16.88 14.51 2.65
CA SER A 482 -16.30 13.50 3.53
C SER A 482 -16.52 12.08 3.00
N LEU A 483 -17.56 11.78 2.20
CA LEU A 483 -17.76 10.45 1.60
C LEU A 483 -16.61 10.02 0.67
N PHE A 484 -15.81 10.96 0.16
CA PHE A 484 -14.68 10.70 -0.73
C PHE A 484 -13.34 10.57 0.00
N GLU A 485 -13.30 10.83 1.31
CA GLU A 485 -12.13 10.60 2.16
C GLU A 485 -12.04 9.11 2.52
N LEU A 486 -11.43 8.33 1.64
CA LEU A 486 -11.37 6.87 1.80
C LEU A 486 -10.12 6.43 2.59
N PRO A 487 -10.26 5.47 3.53
CA PRO A 487 -9.12 4.96 4.26
C PRO A 487 -8.17 4.20 3.32
N ARG A 488 -6.85 4.39 3.51
CA ARG A 488 -5.83 3.64 2.76
C ARG A 488 -5.89 2.16 3.16
N ARG A 489 -6.26 1.30 2.20
CA ARG A 489 -6.28 -0.16 2.42
C ARG A 489 -4.85 -0.68 2.55
N ARG A 490 -4.55 -1.38 3.66
CA ARG A 490 -3.25 -2.04 3.85
C ARG A 490 -3.13 -3.22 2.88
N ASP A 491 -2.05 -3.27 2.10
CA ASP A 491 -1.79 -4.32 1.10
C ASP A 491 -0.53 -5.15 1.40
N ARG A 492 -0.31 -5.45 2.68
CA ARG A 492 0.94 -6.05 3.18
C ARG A 492 1.28 -7.39 2.51
N ALA A 493 0.30 -8.27 2.35
CA ALA A 493 0.56 -9.59 1.76
C ALA A 493 1.01 -9.49 0.30
N SER A 494 0.37 -8.64 -0.52
CA SER A 494 0.76 -8.48 -1.92
C SER A 494 2.15 -7.86 -2.05
N LYS A 495 2.48 -6.88 -1.19
CA LYS A 495 3.81 -6.28 -1.15
C LYS A 495 4.91 -7.27 -0.74
N LEU A 496 4.63 -8.12 0.26
CA LEU A 496 5.53 -9.20 0.67
C LEU A 496 5.75 -10.22 -0.45
N LEU A 497 4.68 -10.65 -1.13
CA LEU A 497 4.81 -11.54 -2.30
C LEU A 497 5.60 -10.87 -3.44
N ALA A 498 5.45 -9.56 -3.64
CA ALA A 498 6.23 -8.82 -4.62
C ALA A 498 7.73 -8.81 -4.27
N PHE A 499 8.09 -8.68 -3.00
CA PHE A 499 9.50 -8.76 -2.56
C PHE A 499 10.08 -10.17 -2.75
N LEU A 500 9.34 -11.21 -2.38
CA LEU A 500 9.76 -12.59 -2.62
C LEU A 500 9.89 -12.87 -4.12
N GLY A 501 8.93 -12.41 -4.92
CA GLY A 501 8.97 -12.51 -6.38
C GLY A 501 10.16 -11.78 -6.99
N GLU A 502 10.46 -10.56 -6.53
CA GLU A 502 11.65 -9.79 -6.92
C GLU A 502 12.93 -10.56 -6.62
N THR A 503 13.02 -11.14 -5.42
CA THR A 503 14.20 -11.91 -5.00
C THR A 503 14.35 -13.21 -5.79
N ILE A 504 13.23 -13.90 -6.10
CA ILE A 504 13.21 -15.12 -6.93
C ILE A 504 13.63 -14.84 -8.37
N VAL A 505 13.14 -13.76 -8.98
CA VAL A 505 13.38 -13.46 -10.40
C VAL A 505 14.72 -12.78 -10.62
N ASN A 506 15.06 -11.78 -9.80
CA ASN A 506 16.21 -10.91 -10.01
C ASN A 506 17.39 -11.19 -9.06
N GLY A 507 17.20 -12.03 -8.04
CA GLY A 507 18.19 -12.26 -6.99
C GLY A 507 18.34 -11.06 -6.05
N ASN A 508 18.98 -11.28 -4.90
CA ASN A 508 19.36 -10.20 -4.00
C ASN A 508 20.80 -9.72 -4.29
N PRO A 509 21.02 -8.44 -4.64
CA PRO A 509 22.33 -7.92 -5.02
C PRO A 509 23.40 -8.04 -3.92
N LEU A 510 23.01 -8.27 -2.67
CA LEU A 510 23.94 -8.48 -1.56
C LEU A 510 24.68 -9.82 -1.63
N VAL A 511 24.07 -10.83 -2.26
CA VAL A 511 24.57 -12.22 -2.25
C VAL A 511 24.79 -12.80 -3.65
N VAL A 512 24.32 -12.14 -4.71
CA VAL A 512 24.61 -12.55 -6.09
C VAL A 512 26.13 -12.63 -6.32
N GLY A 513 26.59 -13.77 -6.84
CA GLY A 513 28.02 -14.02 -7.10
C GLY A 513 28.86 -14.35 -5.86
N ARG A 514 28.24 -14.57 -4.70
CA ARG A 514 28.91 -14.94 -3.43
C ARG A 514 28.59 -16.40 -3.03
N PRO A 515 29.34 -16.99 -2.07
CA PRO A 515 28.99 -18.29 -1.51
C PRO A 515 27.55 -18.32 -0.98
N VAL A 516 26.80 -19.38 -1.29
CA VAL A 516 25.40 -19.54 -0.88
C VAL A 516 25.32 -20.21 0.49
N ALA A 517 24.40 -19.76 1.35
CA ALA A 517 24.16 -20.38 2.64
C ALA A 517 23.91 -21.90 2.50
N THR A 518 24.51 -22.68 3.40
CA THR A 518 24.37 -24.15 3.42
C THR A 518 23.10 -24.61 4.12
N ARG A 519 22.41 -23.70 4.82
CA ARG A 519 21.23 -23.97 5.63
C ARG A 519 20.05 -23.11 5.21
N ARG A 520 18.88 -23.75 5.15
CA ARG A 520 17.58 -23.07 5.00
C ARG A 520 16.63 -23.31 6.17
N ASP A 521 16.81 -24.42 6.89
CA ASP A 521 15.97 -24.76 8.05
C ASP A 521 16.13 -23.73 9.19
N PRO A 522 15.05 -23.45 9.95
CA PRO A 522 15.13 -22.59 11.13
C PRO A 522 16.24 -23.04 12.09
N ALA A 523 16.96 -22.09 12.68
CA ALA A 523 17.96 -22.40 13.70
C ALA A 523 17.27 -22.98 14.96
N PRO A 524 17.85 -24.01 15.62
CA PRO A 524 17.23 -24.64 16.77
C PRO A 524 17.23 -23.69 17.96
N VAL A 525 16.04 -23.35 18.46
CA VAL A 525 15.88 -22.53 19.66
C VAL A 525 15.90 -23.41 20.92
N PRO A 526 16.51 -22.94 22.04
CA PRO A 526 16.46 -23.66 23.31
C PRO A 526 15.03 -23.90 23.79
N ALA A 527 14.80 -25.02 24.48
CA ALA A 527 13.52 -25.29 25.12
C ALA A 527 13.34 -24.37 26.33
N LEU A 528 12.39 -23.45 26.27
CA LEU A 528 12.11 -22.50 27.34
C LEU A 528 10.89 -22.91 28.15
N LYS A 529 10.89 -22.53 29.44
CA LYS A 529 9.72 -22.68 30.30
C LYS A 529 8.68 -21.64 29.91
N LYS A 530 7.40 -22.02 29.92
CA LYS A 530 6.32 -21.05 29.77
C LYS A 530 6.28 -20.13 30.99
N LEU A 531 5.76 -18.91 30.84
CA LEU A 531 5.72 -17.93 31.92
C LEU A 531 5.01 -18.47 33.19
N ASN A 532 3.97 -19.29 33.04
CA ASN A 532 3.25 -19.92 34.16
C ASN A 532 4.02 -21.07 34.84
N GLU A 533 5.09 -21.56 34.22
CA GLU A 533 5.98 -22.61 34.74
C GLU A 533 7.22 -22.02 35.43
N LEU A 534 7.45 -20.71 35.30
CA LEU A 534 8.55 -20.01 35.98
C LEU A 534 8.23 -19.75 37.46
N PRO A 535 9.25 -19.78 38.35
CA PRO A 535 9.08 -19.38 39.75
C PRO A 535 8.45 -17.98 39.85
N GLY A 536 7.41 -17.85 40.68
CA GLY A 536 6.69 -16.57 40.82
C GLY A 536 5.93 -16.10 39.57
N LYS A 537 5.85 -16.91 38.51
CA LYS A 537 5.25 -16.57 37.21
C LYS A 537 5.87 -15.34 36.55
N GLN A 538 7.16 -15.10 36.79
CA GLN A 538 7.90 -13.95 36.30
C GLN A 538 9.25 -14.41 35.73
N LEU A 539 9.83 -13.58 34.86
CA LEU A 539 11.20 -13.78 34.41
C LEU A 539 12.18 -13.61 35.59
N PRO A 540 13.34 -14.27 35.57
CA PRO A 540 14.39 -14.00 36.54
C PRO A 540 14.80 -12.52 36.53
N GLU A 541 15.03 -11.95 37.71
CA GLU A 541 15.50 -10.57 37.85
C GLU A 541 16.88 -10.42 37.20
N GLY A 542 17.06 -9.33 36.43
CA GLY A 542 18.35 -8.97 35.83
C GLY A 542 18.76 -7.52 36.08
N THR A 543 19.83 -7.08 35.42
CA THR A 543 20.42 -5.75 35.62
C THR A 543 19.50 -4.58 35.27
N LYS A 544 18.56 -4.77 34.32
CA LYS A 544 17.56 -3.73 34.02
C LYS A 544 16.58 -3.54 35.16
N ASP A 545 16.24 -4.59 35.90
CA ASP A 545 15.32 -4.49 37.02
C ASP A 545 15.96 -3.73 38.19
N ILE A 546 17.25 -3.97 38.43
CA ILE A 546 18.07 -3.20 39.39
C ILE A 546 18.10 -1.73 38.99
N PHE A 547 18.43 -1.42 37.73
CA PHE A 547 18.46 -0.04 37.24
C PHE A 547 17.10 0.65 37.36
N ARG A 548 16.00 -0.06 37.03
CA ARG A 548 14.64 0.48 37.15
C ARG A 548 14.26 0.77 38.61
N ARG A 549 14.70 -0.07 39.55
CA ARG A 549 14.39 0.06 40.98
C ARG A 549 15.25 1.09 41.69
N GLU A 550 16.55 1.15 41.39
CA GLU A 550 17.54 1.84 42.20
C GLU A 550 18.27 2.97 41.45
N GLY A 551 17.96 3.17 40.16
CA GLY A 551 18.61 4.17 39.32
C GLY A 551 20.06 3.83 38.97
N ALA A 552 20.75 4.75 38.29
CA ALA A 552 22.14 4.56 37.86
C ALA A 552 23.08 4.37 39.07
N ASP A 553 22.98 5.23 40.08
CA ASP A 553 23.82 5.15 41.28
C ASP A 553 23.66 3.82 42.04
N GLY A 554 22.42 3.31 42.13
CA GLY A 554 22.15 2.01 42.74
C GLY A 554 22.76 0.87 41.94
N LEU A 555 22.63 0.89 40.61
CA LEU A 555 23.28 -0.06 39.73
C LEU A 555 24.81 -0.02 39.86
N ILE A 556 25.43 1.16 39.91
CA ILE A 556 26.88 1.31 40.07
C ILE A 556 27.36 0.70 41.39
N LYS A 557 26.66 0.97 42.49
CA LYS A 557 26.95 0.34 43.79
C LYS A 557 26.79 -1.18 43.72
N TRP A 558 25.76 -1.67 43.02
CA TRP A 558 25.57 -3.10 42.81
C TRP A 558 26.74 -3.72 42.04
N VAL A 559 27.23 -3.07 40.96
CA VAL A 559 28.41 -3.51 40.20
C VAL A 559 29.65 -3.56 41.08
N GLN A 560 29.91 -2.52 41.88
CA GLN A 560 31.07 -2.46 42.77
C GLN A 560 31.06 -3.56 43.84
N ASN A 561 29.88 -4.01 44.25
CA ASN A 561 29.72 -5.08 45.25
C ASN A 561 29.85 -6.49 44.65
N GLN A 562 29.94 -6.64 43.32
CA GLN A 562 30.13 -7.93 42.69
C GLN A 562 31.56 -8.44 42.88
N LYS A 563 31.68 -9.67 43.37
CA LYS A 563 32.97 -10.38 43.46
C LYS A 563 33.38 -10.99 42.11
N GLY A 564 32.43 -11.54 41.37
CA GLY A 564 32.66 -12.14 40.05
C GLY A 564 32.86 -11.09 38.96
N LEU A 565 33.56 -11.46 37.89
CA LEU A 565 33.60 -10.65 36.68
C LEU A 565 32.22 -10.67 36.00
N LEU A 566 31.68 -9.48 35.72
CA LEU A 566 30.46 -9.32 34.93
C LEU A 566 30.78 -9.27 33.44
N PHE A 567 29.82 -9.69 32.62
CA PHE A 567 30.00 -9.73 31.16
C PHE A 567 28.92 -8.97 30.42
N THR A 568 29.34 -8.24 29.39
CA THR A 568 28.48 -7.75 28.31
C THR A 568 28.61 -8.67 27.10
N ASP A 569 27.49 -9.16 26.59
CA ASP A 569 27.47 -9.93 25.34
C ASP A 569 27.41 -8.98 24.13
N THR A 570 28.39 -9.07 23.24
CA THR A 570 28.49 -8.28 22.00
C THR A 570 27.98 -9.00 20.74
N THR A 571 27.43 -10.20 20.90
CA THR A 571 26.99 -11.08 19.79
C THR A 571 26.03 -10.37 18.83
N MET A 572 25.11 -9.54 19.36
CA MET A 572 24.09 -8.84 18.58
C MET A 572 24.55 -7.50 17.98
N ARG A 573 25.80 -7.07 18.21
CA ARG A 573 26.34 -5.81 17.67
C ARG A 573 27.76 -5.98 17.12
N ASP A 574 28.77 -5.98 17.98
CA ASP A 574 30.16 -5.87 17.52
C ASP A 574 30.69 -7.14 16.88
N ALA A 575 30.22 -8.29 17.35
CA ALA A 575 30.66 -9.59 16.87
C ALA A 575 30.34 -9.78 15.38
N HIS A 576 29.07 -9.60 15.01
CA HIS A 576 28.67 -9.68 13.61
C HIS A 576 29.08 -8.47 12.78
N GLN A 577 29.31 -7.30 13.41
CA GLN A 577 29.96 -6.18 12.73
C GLN A 577 31.39 -6.54 12.29
N SER A 578 32.11 -7.31 13.11
CA SER A 578 33.49 -7.72 12.85
C SER A 578 33.60 -8.92 11.90
N LEU A 579 32.70 -9.90 12.03
CA LEU A 579 32.78 -11.18 11.31
C LEU A 579 31.90 -11.24 10.06
N LEU A 580 30.73 -10.60 10.09
CA LEU A 580 29.65 -10.79 9.11
C LEU A 580 29.23 -9.46 8.46
N ALA A 581 30.15 -8.49 8.42
CA ALA A 581 29.94 -7.16 7.85
C ALA A 581 28.67 -6.44 8.36
N THR A 582 28.25 -6.71 9.59
CA THR A 582 27.01 -6.16 10.19
C THR A 582 25.74 -6.61 9.47
N ARG A 583 25.62 -7.89 9.10
CA ARG A 583 24.46 -8.40 8.33
C ARG A 583 23.46 -9.20 9.14
N VAL A 584 23.69 -9.47 10.43
CA VAL A 584 22.71 -10.20 11.25
C VAL A 584 21.41 -9.40 11.36
N ARG A 585 20.31 -10.07 11.00
CA ARG A 585 18.97 -9.52 10.87
C ARG A 585 18.19 -9.53 12.17
N THR A 586 17.20 -8.65 12.26
CA THR A 586 16.29 -8.56 13.41
C THR A 586 15.58 -9.89 13.63
N PHE A 587 15.17 -10.55 12.54
CA PHE A 587 14.53 -11.87 12.56
C PHE A 587 15.27 -12.87 13.46
N ASP A 588 16.57 -13.08 13.20
CA ASP A 588 17.37 -14.08 13.90
C ASP A 588 17.69 -13.65 15.34
N MET A 589 17.80 -12.35 15.61
CA MET A 589 17.97 -11.86 16.99
C MET A 589 16.71 -12.12 17.83
N LEU A 590 15.52 -11.92 17.25
CA LEU A 590 14.25 -12.10 17.95
C LEU A 590 13.91 -13.56 18.26
N GLN A 591 14.32 -14.53 17.43
CA GLN A 591 14.05 -15.95 17.71
C GLN A 591 14.73 -16.42 19.02
N ILE A 592 15.92 -15.87 19.32
CA ILE A 592 16.72 -16.28 20.48
C ILE A 592 16.57 -15.34 21.68
N ALA A 593 16.02 -14.13 21.49
CA ALA A 593 15.86 -13.13 22.54
C ALA A 593 15.15 -13.66 23.81
N PRO A 594 14.03 -14.41 23.74
CA PRO A 594 13.41 -14.98 24.95
C PRO A 594 14.33 -15.91 25.75
N ALA A 595 15.28 -16.58 25.08
CA ALA A 595 16.24 -17.46 25.74
C ALA A 595 17.28 -16.65 26.52
N TYR A 596 17.74 -15.52 26.00
CA TYR A 596 18.60 -14.59 26.75
C TYR A 596 17.93 -14.13 28.04
N ALA A 597 16.66 -13.74 27.97
CA ALA A 597 15.90 -13.25 29.12
C ALA A 597 15.76 -14.31 30.23
N GLN A 598 15.59 -15.58 29.89
CA GLN A 598 15.42 -16.67 30.87
C GLN A 598 16.75 -17.30 31.33
N LEU A 599 17.72 -17.48 30.43
CA LEU A 599 18.89 -18.33 30.67
C LEU A 599 20.13 -17.56 31.13
N THR A 600 20.21 -16.26 30.80
CA THR A 600 21.38 -15.41 31.11
C THR A 600 20.99 -14.06 31.74
N PRO A 601 20.09 -14.00 32.73
CA PRO A 601 19.72 -12.75 33.40
C PRO A 601 20.89 -12.08 34.15
N GLN A 602 21.99 -12.81 34.36
CA GLN A 602 23.20 -12.34 35.05
C GLN A 602 24.13 -11.49 34.16
N LEU A 603 23.88 -11.41 32.84
CA LEU A 603 24.65 -10.52 31.97
C LEU A 603 24.53 -9.07 32.47
N PHE A 604 25.63 -8.32 32.41
CA PHE A 604 25.60 -6.90 32.72
C PHE A 604 24.71 -6.18 31.70
N SER A 605 25.00 -6.36 30.41
CA SER A 605 24.21 -5.81 29.32
C SER A 605 24.28 -6.68 28.06
N LEU A 606 23.35 -6.45 27.14
CA LEU A 606 23.44 -6.87 25.75
C LEU A 606 23.85 -5.68 24.91
N GLU A 607 25.01 -5.74 24.27
CA GLU A 607 25.36 -4.75 23.26
C GLU A 607 24.69 -5.15 21.94
N MET A 608 23.63 -4.43 21.57
CA MET A 608 22.72 -4.80 20.48
C MET A 608 22.43 -3.66 19.50
N TRP A 609 23.06 -2.50 19.68
CA TRP A 609 22.75 -1.30 18.90
C TRP A 609 23.92 -0.31 18.77
N GLY A 610 23.76 0.69 17.91
CA GLY A 610 24.82 1.65 17.62
C GLY A 610 25.94 1.07 16.76
N GLY A 611 27.07 1.76 16.68
CA GLY A 611 28.11 1.45 15.70
C GLY A 611 27.55 1.45 14.27
N ALA A 612 27.89 0.42 13.47
CA ALA A 612 27.44 0.34 12.08
C ALA A 612 26.00 -0.19 11.93
N THR A 613 25.37 -0.70 12.99
CA THR A 613 24.06 -1.37 12.89
C THR A 613 22.99 -0.42 12.36
N PHE A 614 22.94 0.82 12.84
CA PHE A 614 21.89 1.78 12.49
C PHE A 614 21.77 2.06 10.97
N ASP A 615 22.88 2.31 10.28
CA ASP A 615 22.90 2.47 8.81
C ASP A 615 22.63 1.15 8.09
N THR A 616 23.29 0.08 8.52
CA THR A 616 23.29 -1.20 7.79
C THR A 616 21.94 -1.90 7.82
N THR A 617 21.17 -1.77 8.90
CA THR A 617 19.79 -2.28 8.96
C THR A 617 18.92 -1.63 7.90
N MET A 618 18.98 -0.31 7.74
CA MET A 618 18.17 0.40 6.74
C MET A 618 18.71 0.19 5.32
N ARG A 619 20.02 0.37 5.13
CA ARG A 619 20.66 0.39 3.81
C ARG A 619 20.61 -0.97 3.15
N PHE A 620 20.98 -2.02 3.89
CA PHE A 620 21.18 -3.35 3.33
C PHE A 620 20.06 -4.31 3.72
N LEU A 621 19.66 -4.34 4.99
CA LEU A 621 18.67 -5.31 5.46
C LEU A 621 17.23 -4.85 5.21
N LYS A 622 17.04 -3.56 4.92
CA LYS A 622 15.73 -2.93 4.70
C LYS A 622 14.81 -3.06 5.92
N GLU A 623 15.40 -2.92 7.10
CA GLU A 623 14.75 -3.02 8.41
C GLU A 623 14.94 -1.73 9.21
N SER A 624 13.95 -1.39 10.06
CA SER A 624 14.05 -0.24 10.96
C SER A 624 14.97 -0.56 12.14
N PRO A 625 16.05 0.20 12.39
CA PRO A 625 16.84 -0.01 13.59
C PRO A 625 16.00 0.24 14.85
N TRP A 626 15.10 1.24 14.82
CA TRP A 626 14.24 1.60 15.95
C TRP A 626 13.30 0.47 16.33
N GLN A 627 12.74 -0.21 15.34
CA GLN A 627 11.87 -1.36 15.58
C GLN A 627 12.67 -2.53 16.16
N ARG A 628 13.87 -2.78 15.65
CA ARG A 628 14.80 -3.77 16.23
C ARG A 628 15.05 -3.53 17.72
N LEU A 629 15.29 -2.27 18.13
CA LEU A 629 15.46 -1.93 19.55
C LEU A 629 14.20 -2.18 20.35
N ALA A 630 13.05 -1.70 19.88
CA ALA A 630 11.78 -1.85 20.58
C ALA A 630 11.41 -3.33 20.76
N ASP A 631 11.51 -4.14 19.70
CA ASP A 631 11.17 -5.57 19.75
C ASP A 631 12.13 -6.36 20.65
N LEU A 632 13.44 -6.12 20.55
CA LEU A 632 14.41 -6.77 21.44
C LEU A 632 14.22 -6.37 22.90
N ARG A 633 13.90 -5.09 23.16
CA ARG A 633 13.62 -4.59 24.51
C ARG A 633 12.37 -5.26 25.11
N GLU A 634 11.34 -5.49 24.29
CA GLU A 634 10.14 -6.22 24.70
C GLU A 634 10.43 -7.69 25.01
N GLN A 635 11.21 -8.37 24.15
CA GLN A 635 11.54 -9.80 24.32
C GLN A 635 12.57 -10.06 25.42
N VAL A 636 13.45 -9.10 25.69
CA VAL A 636 14.43 -9.15 26.78
C VAL A 636 14.18 -7.96 27.71
N PRO A 637 13.24 -8.00 28.66
CA PRO A 637 12.86 -6.84 29.48
C PRO A 637 13.70 -6.67 30.76
N ASN A 638 14.54 -7.64 31.11
CA ASN A 638 15.25 -7.77 32.39
C ASN A 638 16.79 -7.54 32.32
N ILE A 639 17.39 -7.53 31.12
CA ILE A 639 18.84 -7.25 30.94
C ILE A 639 19.05 -5.84 30.37
N LEU A 640 20.09 -5.12 30.77
CA LEU A 640 20.38 -3.79 30.21
C LEU A 640 20.66 -3.87 28.70
N THR A 641 20.12 -2.94 27.92
CA THR A 641 20.49 -2.75 26.51
C THR A 641 21.62 -1.74 26.41
N GLN A 642 22.64 -2.05 25.62
CA GLN A 642 23.82 -1.21 25.44
C GLN A 642 24.04 -0.87 23.97
N MET A 643 24.49 0.36 23.73
CA MET A 643 24.90 0.83 22.42
C MET A 643 26.28 1.49 22.42
N LEU A 644 26.94 1.43 21.26
CA LEU A 644 28.12 2.24 20.96
C LEU A 644 27.69 3.57 20.33
N LEU A 645 28.01 4.69 20.96
CA LEU A 645 27.69 6.04 20.52
C LEU A 645 28.98 6.84 20.27
N ARG A 646 29.17 7.35 19.06
CA ARG A 646 30.27 8.27 18.78
C ARG A 646 29.83 9.70 19.11
N ALA A 647 30.60 10.40 19.92
CA ALA A 647 30.09 11.60 20.58
C ALA A 647 29.75 12.76 19.65
N SER A 648 30.55 13.00 18.61
CA SER A 648 30.36 14.14 17.70
C SER A 648 29.22 13.97 16.70
N ASN A 649 28.67 12.76 16.59
CA ASN A 649 27.73 12.45 15.53
C ASN A 649 26.78 11.28 15.75
N ALA A 650 26.64 10.87 17.01
CA ALA A 650 25.82 9.75 17.43
C ALA A 650 26.18 8.45 16.68
N VAL A 651 25.45 8.16 15.60
CA VAL A 651 25.65 6.98 14.75
C VAL A 651 26.02 7.34 13.31
N GLY A 652 25.93 8.62 12.90
CA GLY A 652 26.10 9.08 11.51
C GLY A 652 27.55 9.07 10.99
N TYR A 653 27.80 9.63 9.81
CA TYR A 653 29.13 9.60 9.13
C TYR A 653 29.86 10.94 9.06
N THR A 654 29.20 12.05 9.38
CA THR A 654 29.78 13.41 9.44
C THR A 654 29.58 13.99 10.84
N ASN A 655 29.99 15.22 11.13
CA ASN A 655 29.56 15.90 12.37
C ASN A 655 28.18 16.51 12.21
N TYR A 656 27.45 16.59 13.32
CA TYR A 656 26.11 17.17 13.34
C TYR A 656 26.04 18.28 14.40
N PRO A 657 25.10 19.23 14.24
CA PRO A 657 24.81 20.20 15.29
C PRO A 657 24.36 19.50 16.58
N ASP A 658 24.60 20.13 17.72
CA ASP A 658 24.35 19.53 19.03
C ASP A 658 22.89 19.11 19.23
N ASN A 659 21.94 19.89 18.69
CA ASN A 659 20.52 19.60 18.82
C ASN A 659 20.14 18.25 18.18
N VAL A 660 20.85 17.80 17.13
CA VAL A 660 20.67 16.49 16.51
C VAL A 660 21.17 15.37 17.41
N VAL A 661 22.36 15.53 18.02
CA VAL A 661 22.94 14.54 18.95
C VAL A 661 22.05 14.39 20.19
N ARG A 662 21.61 15.51 20.78
CA ARG A 662 20.69 15.52 21.93
C ARG A 662 19.36 14.84 21.57
N LEU A 663 18.78 15.18 20.41
CA LEU A 663 17.55 14.57 19.93
C LEU A 663 17.70 13.05 19.78
N PHE A 664 18.79 12.58 19.16
CA PHE A 664 19.04 11.15 18.98
C PHE A 664 19.11 10.41 20.31
N VAL A 665 19.87 10.94 21.28
CA VAL A 665 20.03 10.32 22.60
C VAL A 665 18.69 10.23 23.32
N ARG A 666 17.91 11.32 23.32
CA ARG A 666 16.56 11.34 23.90
C ARG A 666 15.66 10.26 23.29
N GLU A 667 15.60 10.19 21.96
CA GLU A 667 14.77 9.19 21.27
C GLU A 667 15.25 7.75 21.54
N ALA A 668 16.57 7.54 21.67
CA ALA A 668 17.16 6.24 22.01
C ALA A 668 16.78 5.78 23.43
N VAL A 669 16.88 6.67 24.42
CA VAL A 669 16.44 6.37 25.80
C VAL A 669 14.95 6.03 25.82
N GLN A 670 14.11 6.85 25.17
CA GLN A 670 12.67 6.62 25.09
C GLN A 670 12.28 5.34 24.36
N ALA A 671 13.11 4.87 23.42
CA ALA A 671 12.92 3.60 22.73
C ALA A 671 13.37 2.39 23.57
N GLY A 672 14.05 2.61 24.70
CA GLY A 672 14.47 1.58 25.65
C GLY A 672 15.96 1.25 25.62
N MET A 673 16.82 2.17 25.18
CA MET A 673 18.27 2.07 25.36
C MET A 673 18.68 2.46 26.79
N ASP A 674 19.52 1.64 27.43
CA ASP A 674 19.93 1.89 28.82
C ASP A 674 21.36 2.44 28.94
N VAL A 675 22.32 1.79 28.30
CA VAL A 675 23.77 2.09 28.42
C VAL A 675 24.30 2.69 27.13
N PHE A 676 24.88 3.88 27.23
CA PHE A 676 25.51 4.58 26.12
C PHE A 676 27.02 4.57 26.34
N ARG A 677 27.71 3.71 25.58
CA ARG A 677 29.17 3.73 25.50
C ARG A 677 29.59 4.88 24.58
N VAL A 678 29.87 6.03 25.19
CA VAL A 678 30.24 7.27 24.51
C VAL A 678 31.74 7.29 24.28
N PHE A 679 32.18 7.42 23.03
CA PHE A 679 33.60 7.53 22.68
C PHE A 679 33.86 8.64 21.66
N ASP A 680 35.08 9.14 21.65
CA ASP A 680 35.62 10.00 20.59
C ASP A 680 36.76 9.28 19.85
N ALA A 681 36.86 9.51 18.54
CA ALA A 681 37.82 8.79 17.69
C ALA A 681 39.29 9.20 17.91
N LEU A 682 39.52 10.31 18.62
CA LEU A 682 40.83 10.85 18.99
C LEU A 682 40.99 10.98 20.51
N ASN A 683 40.08 10.41 21.30
CA ASN A 683 39.97 10.59 22.76
C ASN A 683 39.89 12.07 23.18
N TRP A 684 39.23 12.89 22.36
CA TRP A 684 39.10 14.32 22.63
C TRP A 684 37.87 14.61 23.48
N LEU A 685 38.12 14.94 24.75
CA LEU A 685 37.08 15.20 25.76
C LEU A 685 36.06 16.24 25.32
N GLU A 686 36.49 17.32 24.67
CA GLU A 686 35.57 18.38 24.25
C GLU A 686 34.48 17.88 23.30
N ASN A 687 34.83 16.91 22.45
CA ASN A 687 33.89 16.30 21.53
C ASN A 687 32.90 15.35 22.23
N MET A 688 33.25 14.88 23.43
CA MET A 688 32.43 13.96 24.24
C MET A 688 31.34 14.67 25.04
N ASN A 689 31.57 15.93 25.41
CA ASN A 689 30.72 16.69 26.34
C ASN A 689 29.23 16.65 25.97
N VAL A 690 28.88 16.98 24.72
CA VAL A 690 27.46 17.08 24.29
C VAL A 690 26.71 15.76 24.43
N ALA A 691 27.32 14.65 24.02
CA ALA A 691 26.70 13.34 24.11
C ALA A 691 26.60 12.86 25.56
N MET A 692 27.64 13.08 26.37
CA MET A 692 27.63 12.74 27.80
C MET A 692 26.53 13.51 28.54
N ASP A 693 26.46 14.82 28.35
CA ASP A 693 25.45 15.68 28.97
C ASP A 693 24.03 15.26 28.54
N ALA A 694 23.83 14.90 27.27
CA ALA A 694 22.54 14.42 26.78
C ALA A 694 22.12 13.10 27.44
N VAL A 695 23.05 12.13 27.56
CA VAL A 695 22.75 10.83 28.19
C VAL A 695 22.38 11.01 29.65
N LEU A 696 23.14 11.85 30.38
CA LEU A 696 22.88 12.15 31.78
C LEU A 696 21.54 12.87 31.97
N ALA A 697 21.23 13.86 31.13
CA ALA A 697 19.99 14.62 31.19
C ALA A 697 18.74 13.77 30.93
N GLU A 698 18.84 12.79 30.03
CA GLU A 698 17.73 11.89 29.69
C GLU A 698 17.60 10.68 30.63
N GLY A 699 18.51 10.56 31.61
CA GLY A 699 18.49 9.49 32.61
C GLY A 699 19.04 8.15 32.12
N GLY A 700 19.84 8.14 31.05
CA GLY A 700 20.59 6.96 30.60
C GLY A 700 21.88 6.74 31.39
N ILE A 701 22.47 5.55 31.24
CA ILE A 701 23.77 5.21 31.84
C ILE A 701 24.88 5.66 30.89
N CYS A 702 25.51 6.79 31.22
CA CYS A 702 26.71 7.28 30.55
C CYS A 702 27.95 6.42 30.88
N GLU A 703 28.43 5.63 29.92
CA GLU A 703 29.71 4.93 29.96
C GLU A 703 30.72 5.67 29.08
N ALA A 704 31.60 6.44 29.69
CA ALA A 704 32.58 7.23 28.97
C ALA A 704 33.81 6.40 28.60
N SER A 705 34.22 6.42 27.33
CA SER A 705 35.24 5.53 26.80
C SER A 705 36.56 6.22 26.51
N ILE A 706 37.66 5.57 26.89
CA ILE A 706 39.00 5.87 26.41
C ILE A 706 39.41 4.79 25.41
N CYS A 707 39.66 5.17 24.16
CA CYS A 707 40.22 4.25 23.17
C CYS A 707 41.69 3.96 23.50
N TYR A 708 42.04 2.68 23.63
CA TYR A 708 43.40 2.25 23.92
C TYR A 708 44.22 2.20 22.62
N THR A 709 45.42 2.80 22.64
CA THR A 709 46.38 2.76 21.54
C THR A 709 47.81 2.82 22.10
N GLY A 710 48.80 2.45 21.32
CA GLY A 710 50.17 2.41 21.80
C GLY A 710 50.50 1.13 22.58
N ASP A 711 51.56 1.19 23.38
CA ASP A 711 52.04 0.05 24.16
C ASP A 711 52.66 0.54 25.46
N LEU A 712 51.95 0.35 26.58
CA LEU A 712 52.43 0.73 27.92
C LEU A 712 53.71 0.02 28.35
N GLN A 713 54.08 -1.08 27.67
CA GLN A 713 55.33 -1.79 27.92
C GLN A 713 56.49 -1.28 27.06
N ASN A 714 56.25 -0.37 26.11
CA ASN A 714 57.29 0.18 25.24
C ASN A 714 57.78 1.53 25.76
N PRO A 715 58.96 1.61 26.40
CA PRO A 715 59.45 2.85 27.01
C PRO A 715 59.78 3.95 25.99
N ARG A 716 59.80 3.63 24.69
CA ARG A 716 60.06 4.60 23.60
C ARG A 716 58.80 5.29 23.09
N ARG A 717 57.60 4.80 23.39
CA ARG A 717 56.32 5.42 22.99
C ARG A 717 55.68 6.08 24.20
N THR A 718 56.03 7.33 24.46
CA THR A 718 55.63 8.07 25.67
C THR A 718 54.37 8.91 25.52
N LYS A 719 53.82 9.07 24.30
CA LYS A 719 52.62 9.90 24.05
C LYS A 719 51.37 9.37 24.77
N TYR A 720 51.21 8.05 24.77
CA TYR A 720 50.08 7.33 25.37
C TYR A 720 50.57 6.49 26.56
N ASP A 721 51.16 7.17 27.54
CA ASP A 721 51.66 6.54 28.77
C ASP A 721 50.55 6.32 29.81
N ILE A 722 50.90 5.73 30.96
CA ILE A 722 49.91 5.46 32.01
C ILE A 722 49.27 6.75 32.56
N LYS A 723 50.03 7.86 32.59
CA LYS A 723 49.55 9.14 33.07
C LYS A 723 48.46 9.70 32.16
N TYR A 724 48.62 9.58 30.84
CA TYR A 724 47.60 9.96 29.87
C TYR A 724 46.24 9.28 30.15
N TYR A 725 46.24 7.97 30.36
CA TYR A 725 45.02 7.22 30.62
C TYR A 725 44.35 7.60 31.95
N VAL A 726 45.15 7.74 33.03
CA VAL A 726 44.64 8.14 34.36
C VAL A 726 44.09 9.57 34.35
N ASP A 727 44.80 10.52 33.74
CA ASP A 727 44.35 11.91 33.69
C ASP A 727 43.03 12.06 32.93
N LEU A 728 42.88 11.36 31.79
CA LEU A 728 41.64 11.37 31.02
C LEU A 728 40.50 10.67 31.78
N ALA A 729 40.78 9.56 32.46
CA ALA A 729 39.78 8.86 33.28
C ALA A 729 39.22 9.76 34.39
N LYS A 730 40.09 10.48 35.12
CA LYS A 730 39.67 11.45 36.15
C LYS A 730 38.83 12.58 35.57
N GLN A 731 39.16 13.05 34.37
CA GLN A 731 38.37 14.09 33.70
C GLN A 731 36.98 13.58 33.33
N LEU A 732 36.87 12.36 32.79
CA LEU A 732 35.58 11.75 32.42
C LEU A 732 34.71 11.46 33.66
N GLU A 733 35.30 10.97 34.75
CA GLU A 733 34.61 10.79 36.03
C GLU A 733 34.07 12.13 36.56
N LYS A 734 34.90 13.18 36.57
CA LYS A 734 34.48 14.52 37.00
C LYS A 734 33.34 15.09 36.15
N ARG A 735 33.20 14.66 34.89
CA ARG A 735 32.09 15.03 34.01
C ARG A 735 30.80 14.24 34.27
N GLY A 736 30.81 13.29 35.21
CA GLY A 736 29.63 12.55 35.64
C GLY A 736 29.44 11.22 34.91
N ALA A 737 30.48 10.66 34.29
CA ALA A 737 30.41 9.29 33.77
C ALA A 737 30.07 8.31 34.91
N HIS A 738 29.12 7.40 34.69
CA HIS A 738 28.78 6.35 35.66
C HIS A 738 29.75 5.17 35.58
N LEU A 739 30.31 4.92 34.39
CA LEU A 739 31.24 3.84 34.07
C LEU A 739 32.38 4.40 33.21
N LEU A 740 33.59 3.87 33.40
CA LEU A 740 34.71 4.10 32.50
C LEU A 740 34.90 2.89 31.59
N ALA A 741 34.80 3.08 30.28
CA ALA A 741 35.20 2.06 29.32
C ALA A 741 36.66 2.24 28.87
N ILE A 742 37.40 1.14 28.82
CA ILE A 742 38.65 1.04 28.07
C ILE A 742 38.34 0.30 26.78
N LYS A 743 38.31 1.05 25.67
CA LYS A 743 37.99 0.52 24.35
C LYS A 743 39.27 0.20 23.58
N ASP A 744 39.73 -1.04 23.71
CA ASP A 744 40.82 -1.59 22.90
C ASP A 744 40.29 -2.14 21.56
N MET A 745 39.97 -1.22 20.64
CA MET A 745 39.33 -1.51 19.35
C MET A 745 40.17 -2.38 18.39
N ALA A 746 41.46 -2.56 18.65
CA ALA A 746 42.36 -3.31 17.80
C ALA A 746 42.91 -4.59 18.45
N GLY A 747 42.78 -4.75 19.77
CA GLY A 747 43.35 -5.91 20.48
C GLY A 747 44.83 -5.71 20.82
N LEU A 748 45.22 -4.49 21.20
CA LEU A 748 46.60 -4.07 21.46
C LEU A 748 47.01 -4.22 22.92
N CYS A 749 46.06 -4.17 23.85
CA CYS A 749 46.37 -4.19 25.27
C CYS A 749 46.82 -5.60 25.65
N LYS A 750 48.13 -5.78 25.88
CA LYS A 750 48.74 -7.05 26.27
C LYS A 750 48.45 -7.37 27.74
N PRO A 751 48.57 -8.63 28.19
CA PRO A 751 48.22 -9.00 29.56
C PRO A 751 48.95 -8.19 30.64
N ALA A 752 50.27 -7.99 30.52
CA ALA A 752 51.02 -7.18 31.50
C ALA A 752 50.67 -5.68 31.44
N ALA A 753 50.32 -5.15 30.26
CA ALA A 753 49.83 -3.78 30.13
C ALA A 753 48.45 -3.62 30.78
N ALA A 754 47.57 -4.62 30.66
CA ALA A 754 46.26 -4.62 31.31
C ALA A 754 46.38 -4.63 32.84
N VAL A 755 47.30 -5.42 33.40
CA VAL A 755 47.60 -5.40 34.84
C VAL A 755 47.98 -3.99 35.30
N GLN A 756 48.93 -3.36 34.60
CA GLN A 756 49.38 -2.01 34.91
C GLN A 756 48.25 -0.98 34.79
N LEU A 757 47.47 -1.05 33.71
CA LEU A 757 46.40 -0.10 33.41
C LEU A 757 45.25 -0.20 34.41
N ILE A 758 44.72 -1.41 34.64
CA ILE A 758 43.54 -1.62 35.49
C ILE A 758 43.87 -1.29 36.95
N ARG A 759 45.05 -1.69 37.44
CA ARG A 759 45.50 -1.34 38.79
C ARG A 759 45.55 0.18 38.97
N ALA A 760 46.22 0.89 38.06
CA ALA A 760 46.35 2.34 38.14
C ALA A 760 44.99 3.05 38.07
N LEU A 761 44.10 2.65 37.16
CA LEU A 761 42.78 3.25 37.06
C LEU A 761 41.95 3.02 38.33
N ARG A 762 41.91 1.78 38.84
CA ARG A 762 41.16 1.42 40.06
C ARG A 762 41.64 2.20 41.30
N GLU A 763 42.93 2.51 41.38
CA GLU A 763 43.50 3.29 42.49
C GLU A 763 43.17 4.79 42.38
N GLU A 764 42.83 5.27 41.19
CA GLU A 764 42.79 6.70 40.87
C GLU A 764 41.39 7.25 40.55
N ILE A 765 40.40 6.37 40.29
CA ILE A 765 38.99 6.74 40.05
C ILE A 765 38.04 5.90 40.92
N GLY A 766 36.86 6.44 41.22
CA GLY A 766 35.82 5.80 42.03
C GLY A 766 34.73 5.06 41.25
N ILE A 767 34.68 5.19 39.92
CA ILE A 767 33.68 4.54 39.06
C ILE A 767 34.15 3.16 38.52
N PRO A 768 33.24 2.20 38.24
CA PRO A 768 33.63 0.90 37.71
C PRO A 768 34.26 0.96 36.32
N ILE A 769 35.15 0.01 36.04
CA ILE A 769 35.85 -0.11 34.77
C ILE A 769 35.22 -1.22 33.93
N HIS A 770 34.92 -0.90 32.68
CA HIS A 770 34.41 -1.79 31.66
C HIS A 770 35.48 -1.98 30.57
N PHE A 771 36.02 -3.19 30.45
CA PHE A 771 37.09 -3.48 29.49
C PHE A 771 36.55 -4.11 28.21
N HIS A 772 36.82 -3.48 27.09
CA HIS A 772 36.43 -3.92 25.77
C HIS A 772 37.68 -4.18 24.93
N THR A 773 37.81 -5.38 24.34
CA THR A 773 38.93 -5.72 23.46
C THR A 773 38.52 -6.68 22.35
N HIS A 774 39.25 -6.66 21.23
CA HIS A 774 39.11 -7.61 20.12
C HIS A 774 40.19 -8.68 20.18
N ASP A 775 39.86 -9.93 19.90
CA ASP A 775 40.79 -11.07 19.96
C ASP A 775 41.67 -11.21 18.70
N THR A 776 41.93 -10.09 18.01
CA THR A 776 42.68 -10.06 16.74
C THR A 776 44.10 -10.62 16.92
N ALA A 777 44.70 -10.38 18.09
CA ALA A 777 46.00 -10.90 18.47
C ALA A 777 45.98 -12.37 18.89
N GLY A 778 44.80 -12.97 19.12
CA GLY A 778 44.62 -14.33 19.63
C GLY A 778 45.05 -14.55 21.08
N ILE A 779 45.30 -13.48 21.84
CA ILE A 779 45.76 -13.56 23.25
C ILE A 779 44.88 -12.77 24.22
N GLN A 780 43.76 -12.19 23.77
CA GLN A 780 43.02 -11.24 24.60
C GLN A 780 42.19 -11.89 25.69
N ALA A 781 41.95 -13.20 25.62
CA ALA A 781 41.48 -13.95 26.78
C ALA A 781 42.44 -13.83 27.97
N ALA A 782 43.75 -13.95 27.74
CA ALA A 782 44.75 -13.79 28.79
C ALA A 782 44.77 -12.34 29.33
N THR A 783 44.52 -11.36 28.46
CA THR A 783 44.43 -9.95 28.86
C THR A 783 43.24 -9.70 29.79
N ILE A 784 42.05 -10.22 29.46
CA ILE A 784 40.87 -10.10 30.32
C ILE A 784 41.08 -10.83 31.65
N LEU A 785 41.64 -12.04 31.64
CA LEU A 785 41.91 -12.79 32.87
C LEU A 785 42.92 -12.05 33.78
N ALA A 786 43.97 -11.46 33.19
CA ALA A 786 44.94 -10.66 33.94
C ALA A 786 44.32 -9.38 34.51
N ALA A 787 43.48 -8.69 33.73
CA ALA A 787 42.70 -7.53 34.20
C ALA A 787 41.72 -7.91 35.33
N ALA A 788 41.06 -9.07 35.23
CA ALA A 788 40.15 -9.58 36.25
C ALA A 788 40.86 -9.81 37.59
N GLY A 789 42.11 -10.30 37.57
CA GLY A 789 42.96 -10.44 38.75
C GLY A 789 43.28 -9.12 39.45
N GLU A 790 43.23 -7.99 38.75
CA GLU A 790 43.40 -6.64 39.30
C GLU A 790 42.08 -5.97 39.70
N GLY A 791 40.96 -6.70 39.66
CA GLY A 791 39.65 -6.20 40.10
C GLY A 791 38.82 -5.51 39.01
N LEU A 792 39.09 -5.77 37.73
CA LEU A 792 38.19 -5.37 36.64
C LEU A 792 36.75 -5.83 36.90
N GLN A 793 35.78 -4.93 36.79
CA GLN A 793 34.38 -5.22 37.10
C GLN A 793 33.58 -5.81 35.94
N ILE A 794 33.76 -5.29 34.72
CA ILE A 794 32.97 -5.71 33.55
C ILE A 794 33.89 -5.94 32.35
N ALA A 795 33.64 -7.01 31.57
CA ALA A 795 34.32 -7.27 30.31
C ALA A 795 33.32 -7.55 29.17
N ASP A 796 33.64 -7.08 27.97
CA ASP A 796 32.93 -7.49 26.75
C ASP A 796 33.43 -8.85 26.26
N ALA A 797 32.50 -9.73 25.89
CA ALA A 797 32.79 -10.99 25.22
C ALA A 797 31.66 -11.37 24.24
N ALA A 798 31.90 -12.29 23.31
CA ALA A 798 30.90 -12.78 22.37
C ALA A 798 30.67 -14.28 22.54
N LEU A 799 29.47 -14.77 22.25
CA LEU A 799 29.19 -16.21 22.25
C LEU A 799 30.10 -16.94 21.27
N ALA A 800 30.50 -18.17 21.64
CA ALA A 800 31.52 -18.95 20.95
C ALA A 800 31.43 -18.92 19.41
N PRO A 801 30.27 -19.12 18.76
CA PRO A 801 30.18 -19.17 17.30
C PRO A 801 30.37 -17.81 16.61
N LEU A 802 30.38 -16.70 17.34
CA LEU A 802 30.60 -15.35 16.81
C LEU A 802 31.77 -14.64 17.52
N SER A 803 32.66 -15.41 18.15
CA SER A 803 33.85 -14.92 18.86
C SER A 803 35.16 -15.21 18.11
N GLY A 804 36.27 -14.65 18.60
CA GLY A 804 37.62 -14.88 18.08
C GLY A 804 37.96 -14.12 16.79
N GLY A 805 39.23 -14.13 16.41
CA GLY A 805 39.72 -13.36 15.28
C GLY A 805 39.47 -11.86 15.49
N THR A 806 38.87 -11.18 14.52
CA THR A 806 38.55 -9.76 14.67
C THR A 806 37.36 -9.47 15.58
N SER A 807 36.68 -10.49 16.14
CA SER A 807 35.58 -10.34 17.10
C SER A 807 36.10 -10.21 18.55
N GLN A 808 35.19 -10.13 19.52
CA GLN A 808 35.53 -10.25 20.94
C GLN A 808 36.00 -11.66 21.31
N VAL A 809 36.60 -11.77 22.49
CA VAL A 809 36.98 -13.03 23.10
C VAL A 809 35.75 -13.93 23.34
N ASN A 810 35.97 -15.24 23.26
CA ASN A 810 34.95 -16.25 23.49
C ASN A 810 34.42 -16.24 24.94
N LEU A 811 33.15 -15.84 25.10
CA LEU A 811 32.44 -15.74 26.37
C LEU A 811 32.32 -17.10 27.06
N ASN A 812 31.98 -18.17 26.32
CA ASN A 812 31.80 -19.51 26.88
C ASN A 812 33.09 -19.98 27.58
N THR A 813 34.24 -19.82 26.92
CA THR A 813 35.52 -20.26 27.47
C THR A 813 36.05 -19.33 28.55
N LEU A 814 35.75 -18.03 28.49
CA LEU A 814 36.13 -17.08 29.55
C LEU A 814 35.40 -17.36 30.86
N VAL A 815 34.09 -17.62 30.78
CA VAL A 815 33.29 -17.98 31.95
C VAL A 815 33.81 -19.29 32.57
N GLU A 816 34.11 -20.29 31.74
CA GLU A 816 34.69 -21.54 32.22
C GLU A 816 36.08 -21.35 32.83
N ALA A 817 36.93 -20.51 32.24
CA ALA A 817 38.27 -20.23 32.75
C ALA A 817 38.28 -19.52 34.11
N LEU A 818 37.19 -18.84 34.47
CA LEU A 818 37.00 -18.17 35.76
C LEU A 818 36.31 -19.05 36.81
N ARG A 819 35.79 -20.23 36.44
CA ARG A 819 35.11 -21.14 37.37
C ARG A 819 36.05 -21.56 38.50
N ASP A 820 35.51 -21.65 39.70
CA ASP A 820 36.26 -22.01 40.92
C ASP A 820 37.41 -21.03 41.26
N THR A 821 37.37 -19.80 40.73
CA THR A 821 38.30 -18.71 41.09
C THR A 821 37.57 -17.61 41.87
N ASP A 822 38.32 -16.73 42.56
CA ASP A 822 37.74 -15.58 43.27
C ASP A 822 36.99 -14.59 42.37
N ARG A 823 37.15 -14.71 41.03
CA ARG A 823 36.53 -13.87 40.01
C ARG A 823 35.46 -14.63 39.20
N GLU A 824 35.01 -15.79 39.69
CA GLU A 824 33.96 -16.59 39.05
C GLU A 824 32.71 -15.76 38.73
N SER A 825 32.24 -15.85 37.48
CA SER A 825 30.99 -15.24 37.04
C SER A 825 29.80 -16.13 37.40
N SER A 826 28.65 -15.53 37.67
CA SER A 826 27.41 -16.25 37.96
C SER A 826 26.70 -16.81 36.71
N LEU A 827 27.30 -16.67 35.53
CA LEU A 827 26.79 -17.23 34.28
C LEU A 827 27.00 -18.75 34.21
N SER A 828 26.01 -19.45 33.68
CA SER A 828 26.08 -20.91 33.47
C SER A 828 26.67 -21.26 32.11
N THR A 829 27.67 -22.15 32.08
CA THR A 829 28.24 -22.70 30.83
C THR A 829 27.16 -23.43 30.02
N ASP A 830 26.23 -24.11 30.66
CA ASP A 830 25.13 -24.82 29.98
C ASP A 830 24.16 -23.85 29.31
N SER A 831 23.82 -22.73 29.98
CA SER A 831 23.00 -21.67 29.40
C SER A 831 23.69 -21.07 28.18
N LEU A 832 24.98 -20.73 28.30
CA LEU A 832 25.76 -20.15 27.19
C LEU A 832 25.93 -21.13 26.03
N THR A 833 26.03 -22.43 26.30
CA THR A 833 26.12 -23.47 25.27
C THR A 833 24.82 -23.59 24.48
N GLN A 834 23.67 -23.48 25.14
CA GLN A 834 22.37 -23.46 24.47
C GLN A 834 22.22 -22.25 23.53
N LEU A 835 22.61 -21.06 23.98
CA LEU A 835 22.62 -19.85 23.13
C LEU A 835 23.61 -19.97 21.97
N ALA A 836 24.81 -20.49 22.24
CA ALA A 836 25.82 -20.74 21.21
C ALA A 836 25.34 -21.73 20.15
N THR A 837 24.60 -22.78 20.53
CA THR A 837 24.06 -23.76 19.57
C THR A 837 23.13 -23.11 18.55
N TYR A 838 22.29 -22.17 18.99
CA TYR A 838 21.46 -21.38 18.09
C TYR A 838 22.30 -20.52 17.14
N TRP A 839 23.24 -19.74 17.67
CA TRP A 839 24.06 -18.83 16.87
C TRP A 839 24.98 -19.56 15.89
N GLN A 840 25.42 -20.78 16.21
CA GLN A 840 26.16 -21.63 15.29
C GLN A 840 25.34 -21.94 14.04
N ALA A 841 24.10 -22.39 14.21
CA ALA A 841 23.20 -22.68 13.10
C ALA A 841 22.77 -21.39 12.37
N ALA A 842 22.49 -20.31 13.08
CA ALA A 842 22.07 -19.04 12.47
C ALA A 842 23.20 -18.40 11.64
N ARG A 843 24.47 -18.54 12.05
CA ARG A 843 25.64 -18.06 11.30
C ARG A 843 25.73 -18.66 9.90
N GLU A 844 25.27 -19.90 9.70
CA GLU A 844 25.25 -20.57 8.39
C GLU A 844 24.40 -19.82 7.34
N PHE A 845 23.40 -19.04 7.76
CA PHE A 845 22.62 -18.19 6.85
C PHE A 845 23.44 -17.05 6.24
N TYR A 846 24.53 -16.67 6.90
CA TYR A 846 25.35 -15.48 6.61
C TYR A 846 26.68 -15.80 5.91
N LEU A 847 26.86 -17.03 5.42
CA LEU A 847 28.06 -17.45 4.69
C LEU A 847 28.55 -16.46 3.60
N PRO A 848 27.70 -15.78 2.80
CA PRO A 848 28.15 -14.77 1.83
C PRO A 848 28.90 -13.56 2.42
N PHE A 849 28.83 -13.37 3.74
CA PHE A 849 29.36 -12.20 4.44
C PHE A 849 30.52 -12.53 5.37
N GLU A 850 30.94 -13.80 5.43
CA GLU A 850 32.11 -14.22 6.21
C GLU A 850 33.35 -13.46 5.78
N SER A 851 34.04 -12.88 6.76
CA SER A 851 35.35 -12.27 6.55
C SER A 851 36.43 -13.35 6.37
N SER A 852 37.38 -13.09 5.47
CA SER A 852 38.60 -13.90 5.40
C SER A 852 39.45 -13.59 6.64
N VAL A 853 39.32 -14.40 7.69
CA VAL A 853 40.11 -14.25 8.91
C VAL A 853 41.57 -14.60 8.58
N LEU A 854 42.42 -13.58 8.51
CA LEU A 854 43.87 -13.79 8.45
C LEU A 854 44.35 -14.29 9.83
N PRO A 855 45.35 -15.19 9.88
CA PRO A 855 45.87 -15.68 11.14
C PRO A 855 46.41 -14.53 11.99
N ALA A 856 46.29 -14.65 13.32
CA ALA A 856 46.85 -13.67 14.25
C ALA A 856 48.37 -13.57 14.08
N THR A 857 48.88 -12.35 13.94
CA THR A 857 50.30 -12.06 13.71
C THR A 857 50.76 -10.87 14.55
N GLY A 858 52.06 -10.83 14.86
CA GLY A 858 52.64 -9.80 15.74
C GLY A 858 52.75 -8.41 15.11
N ASP A 859 52.60 -8.29 13.79
CA ASP A 859 52.56 -7.02 13.06
C ASP A 859 51.33 -6.16 13.40
N LEU A 860 50.30 -6.74 14.01
CA LEU A 860 49.19 -6.00 14.62
C LEU A 860 49.67 -4.91 15.59
N TYR A 861 50.70 -5.20 16.39
CA TYR A 861 51.27 -4.23 17.34
C TYR A 861 52.11 -3.13 16.66
N GLU A 862 52.36 -3.26 15.36
CA GLU A 862 53.00 -2.23 14.54
C GLU A 862 51.97 -1.38 13.80
N HIS A 863 51.03 -2.01 13.08
CA HIS A 863 50.05 -1.29 12.26
C HIS A 863 48.80 -0.84 13.02
N GLU A 864 48.45 -1.48 14.15
CA GLU A 864 47.39 -1.05 15.06
C GLU A 864 46.03 -0.85 14.37
N MET A 865 45.70 -1.69 13.39
CA MET A 865 44.43 -1.59 12.67
C MET A 865 43.32 -2.22 13.50
N PRO A 866 42.20 -1.53 13.74
CA PRO A 866 41.00 -2.13 14.34
C PRO A 866 40.47 -3.29 13.51
N GLY A 867 39.81 -4.26 14.14
CA GLY A 867 39.33 -5.47 13.46
C GLY A 867 38.50 -5.20 12.19
N GLY A 868 37.53 -4.28 12.29
CA GLY A 868 36.71 -3.87 11.14
C GLY A 868 37.51 -3.16 10.04
N GLN A 869 38.49 -2.33 10.40
CA GLN A 869 39.34 -1.64 9.41
C GLN A 869 40.27 -2.64 8.71
N TYR A 870 40.86 -3.59 9.44
CA TYR A 870 41.75 -4.59 8.89
C TYR A 870 41.05 -5.41 7.78
N THR A 871 39.84 -5.88 8.08
CA THR A 871 39.03 -6.65 7.12
C THR A 871 38.63 -5.81 5.91
N ASN A 872 38.13 -4.59 6.12
CA ASN A 872 37.68 -3.72 5.05
C ASN A 872 38.83 -3.26 4.15
N LEU A 873 39.97 -2.89 4.74
CA LEU A 873 41.14 -2.41 4.02
C LEU A 873 41.76 -3.53 3.18
N TYR A 874 41.75 -4.78 3.65
CA TYR A 874 42.18 -5.93 2.85
C TYR A 874 41.32 -6.12 1.59
N GLN A 875 39.99 -5.99 1.72
CA GLN A 875 39.09 -6.07 0.56
C GLN A 875 39.31 -4.90 -0.42
N GLN A 876 39.56 -3.69 0.08
CA GLN A 876 39.91 -2.54 -0.74
C GLN A 876 41.24 -2.74 -1.47
N ALA A 877 42.27 -3.23 -0.77
CA ALA A 877 43.55 -3.59 -1.38
C ALA A 877 43.36 -4.63 -2.49
N ARG A 878 42.54 -5.66 -2.26
CA ARG A 878 42.20 -6.67 -3.27
C ARG A 878 41.51 -6.06 -4.49
N ALA A 879 40.55 -5.17 -4.28
CA ALA A 879 39.85 -4.48 -5.37
C ALA A 879 40.79 -3.59 -6.22
N LEU A 880 41.86 -3.07 -5.61
CA LEU A 880 42.90 -2.28 -6.28
C LEU A 880 44.07 -3.13 -6.83
N GLY A 881 44.01 -4.47 -6.72
CA GLY A 881 45.10 -5.35 -7.15
C GLY A 881 46.35 -5.30 -6.26
N LEU A 882 46.23 -4.81 -5.02
CA LEU A 882 47.31 -4.69 -4.04
C LEU A 882 47.29 -5.80 -2.97
N SER A 883 46.46 -6.84 -3.10
CA SER A 883 46.36 -7.91 -2.09
C SER A 883 47.67 -8.68 -1.89
N ASP A 884 48.43 -8.90 -2.97
CA ASP A 884 49.73 -9.59 -2.90
C ASP A 884 50.81 -8.73 -2.22
N ARG A 885 50.56 -7.42 -2.09
CA ARG A 885 51.40 -6.43 -1.40
C ARG A 885 50.84 -6.05 -0.03
N TRP A 886 50.00 -6.90 0.57
CA TRP A 886 49.33 -6.60 1.85
C TRP A 886 50.30 -6.21 2.97
N ALA A 887 51.44 -6.90 3.08
CA ALA A 887 52.47 -6.57 4.07
C ALA A 887 53.04 -5.15 3.88
N GLU A 888 53.13 -4.66 2.64
CA GLU A 888 53.51 -3.28 2.36
C GLU A 888 52.41 -2.29 2.75
N VAL A 889 51.14 -2.64 2.54
CA VAL A 889 49.99 -1.84 3.01
C VAL A 889 49.98 -1.72 4.53
N CYS A 890 50.22 -2.82 5.26
CA CYS A 890 50.34 -2.80 6.72
C CYS A 890 51.49 -1.91 7.20
N LYS A 891 52.67 -1.99 6.57
CA LYS A 891 53.81 -1.11 6.87
C LYS A 891 53.52 0.35 6.56
N ALA A 892 52.90 0.63 5.42
CA ALA A 892 52.48 1.97 5.02
C ALA A 892 51.47 2.54 6.03
N TYR A 893 50.52 1.75 6.50
CA TYR A 893 49.56 2.16 7.53
C TYR A 893 50.24 2.56 8.84
N ALA A 894 51.22 1.76 9.31
CA ALA A 894 52.04 2.12 10.48
C ALA A 894 52.87 3.39 10.24
N GLY A 895 53.43 3.54 9.04
CA GLY A 895 54.17 4.74 8.62
C GLY A 895 53.30 5.99 8.61
N VAL A 896 52.09 5.91 8.07
CA VAL A 896 51.11 7.01 8.05
C VAL A 896 50.70 7.38 9.46
N ASN A 897 50.50 6.42 10.37
CA ASN A 897 50.20 6.74 11.77
C ASN A 897 51.31 7.60 12.41
N ARG A 898 52.58 7.26 12.16
CA ARG A 898 53.72 8.05 12.63
C ARG A 898 53.77 9.43 11.97
N LEU A 899 53.55 9.50 10.65
CA LEU A 899 53.47 10.74 9.90
C LEU A 899 52.40 11.68 10.48
N PHE A 900 51.24 11.16 10.86
CA PHE A 900 50.15 11.95 11.44
C PHE A 900 50.35 12.26 12.95
N GLY A 901 51.51 11.93 13.51
CA GLY A 901 51.88 12.28 14.88
C GLY A 901 51.48 11.25 15.95
N ASP A 902 51.31 9.98 15.58
CA ASP A 902 50.84 8.87 16.42
C ASP A 902 49.45 9.13 17.02
N ILE A 903 48.40 8.66 16.34
CA ILE A 903 47.01 8.95 16.67
C ILE A 903 46.23 7.71 17.12
N VAL A 904 45.11 7.94 17.82
CA VAL A 904 44.08 6.93 18.04
C VAL A 904 43.42 6.58 16.70
N LYS A 905 43.33 5.29 16.40
CA LYS A 905 42.82 4.77 15.12
C LYS A 905 41.56 3.96 15.36
N VAL A 906 40.41 4.59 15.22
CA VAL A 906 39.08 3.96 15.27
C VAL A 906 38.20 4.66 14.23
N THR A 907 37.03 4.15 13.85
CA THR A 907 36.23 4.82 12.82
C THR A 907 35.80 6.23 13.29
N PRO A 908 36.10 7.32 12.54
CA PRO A 908 36.55 7.33 11.14
C PRO A 908 38.07 7.55 10.91
N THR A 909 38.87 7.84 11.94
CA THR A 909 40.32 8.13 11.82
C THR A 909 41.10 6.95 11.23
N SER A 910 40.78 5.72 11.64
CA SER A 910 41.38 4.49 11.10
C SER A 910 41.18 4.32 9.59
N LYS A 911 40.06 4.81 9.05
CA LYS A 911 39.78 4.82 7.61
C LYS A 911 40.69 5.82 6.88
N ALA A 912 40.81 7.04 7.40
CA ALA A 912 41.68 8.05 6.81
C ALA A 912 43.15 7.58 6.74
N VAL A 913 43.65 6.91 7.78
CA VAL A 913 44.98 6.27 7.77
C VAL A 913 45.05 5.17 6.70
N GLY A 914 43.99 4.39 6.52
CA GLY A 914 43.90 3.34 5.50
C GLY A 914 43.89 3.86 4.07
N ASP A 915 43.06 4.89 3.81
CA ASP A 915 42.97 5.54 2.50
C ASP A 915 44.34 6.14 2.11
N MET A 916 45.05 6.76 3.06
CA MET A 916 46.40 7.25 2.84
C MET A 916 47.40 6.11 2.59
N ALA A 917 47.33 5.01 3.34
CA ALA A 917 48.23 3.87 3.16
C ALA A 917 48.07 3.25 1.77
N LEU A 918 46.83 3.03 1.31
CA LEU A 918 46.56 2.54 -0.04
C LEU A 918 47.04 3.54 -1.11
N PHE A 919 46.79 4.83 -0.90
CA PHE A 919 47.26 5.89 -1.79
C PHE A 919 48.78 5.86 -1.95
N LEU A 920 49.53 5.75 -0.85
CA LEU A 920 50.99 5.69 -0.88
C LEU A 920 51.51 4.44 -1.60
N VAL A 921 50.97 3.26 -1.27
CA VAL A 921 51.38 2.00 -1.91
C VAL A 921 51.08 2.00 -3.41
N ALA A 922 49.91 2.53 -3.81
CA ALA A 922 49.52 2.66 -5.21
C ALA A 922 50.41 3.63 -6.00
N ASN A 923 50.99 4.64 -5.33
CA ASN A 923 51.91 5.61 -5.94
C ASN A 923 53.39 5.26 -5.74
N GLU A 924 53.70 4.07 -5.20
CA GLU A 924 55.07 3.61 -4.90
C GLU A 924 55.85 4.58 -3.98
N MET A 925 55.16 5.17 -3.01
CA MET A 925 55.72 6.15 -2.06
C MET A 925 55.78 5.61 -0.63
N SER A 926 56.80 6.03 0.13
CA SER A 926 56.83 5.86 1.58
C SER A 926 56.04 6.97 2.30
N ALA A 927 55.81 6.81 3.60
CA ALA A 927 55.23 7.89 4.41
C ALA A 927 56.20 9.07 4.61
N GLU A 928 57.51 8.82 4.62
CA GLU A 928 58.52 9.89 4.70
C GLU A 928 58.57 10.73 3.42
N ASP A 929 58.36 10.10 2.25
CA ASP A 929 58.35 10.78 0.95
C ASP A 929 57.29 11.88 0.85
N VAL A 930 56.22 11.82 1.65
CA VAL A 930 55.18 12.86 1.73
C VAL A 930 55.77 14.21 2.15
N LEU A 931 56.80 14.21 2.99
CA LEU A 931 57.41 15.45 3.51
C LEU A 931 58.38 16.10 2.51
N THR A 932 58.89 15.33 1.55
CA THR A 932 59.97 15.74 0.63
C THR A 932 59.54 15.74 -0.84
N ALA A 933 58.30 15.34 -1.15
CA ALA A 933 57.81 15.26 -2.51
C ALA A 933 57.74 16.64 -3.19
N ASP A 934 58.46 16.80 -4.30
CA ASP A 934 58.40 18.01 -5.16
C ASP A 934 57.10 18.12 -5.98
N LYS A 935 56.26 17.07 -6.00
CA LYS A 935 55.01 17.01 -6.77
C LYS A 935 53.81 17.39 -5.92
N SER A 936 52.94 18.25 -6.46
CA SER A 936 51.61 18.49 -5.89
C SER A 936 50.75 17.23 -6.00
N LEU A 937 50.43 16.61 -4.85
CA LEU A 937 49.62 15.39 -4.76
C LEU A 937 48.18 15.72 -4.34
N ALA A 938 47.21 15.02 -4.93
CA ALA A 938 45.80 15.09 -4.53
C ALA A 938 45.51 14.05 -3.45
N TYR A 939 45.53 14.47 -2.18
CA TYR A 939 45.29 13.57 -1.05
C TYR A 939 43.83 13.11 -0.96
N PRO A 940 43.56 11.90 -0.41
CA PRO A 940 42.19 11.44 -0.16
C PRO A 940 41.38 12.41 0.71
N ALA A 941 40.09 12.58 0.41
CA ALA A 941 39.22 13.50 1.14
C ALA A 941 39.15 13.22 2.65
N SER A 942 39.17 11.94 3.05
CA SER A 942 39.19 11.51 4.46
C SER A 942 40.45 11.97 5.19
N VAL A 943 41.60 12.04 4.50
CA VAL A 943 42.86 12.56 5.04
C VAL A 943 42.77 14.07 5.21
N ILE A 944 42.22 14.78 4.24
CA ILE A 944 42.00 16.24 4.32
C ILE A 944 41.06 16.56 5.49
N ASP A 945 39.99 15.79 5.69
CA ASP A 945 39.06 15.98 6.81
C ASP A 945 39.69 15.70 8.18
N LEU A 946 40.53 14.65 8.27
CA LEU A 946 41.26 14.33 9.49
C LEU A 946 42.26 15.43 9.85
N ILE A 947 43.21 15.73 8.94
CA ILE A 947 44.28 16.70 9.15
C ILE A 947 43.74 18.13 9.24
N GLY A 948 42.63 18.41 8.55
CA GLY A 948 41.88 19.65 8.65
C GLY A 948 41.17 19.86 9.98
N GLY A 949 41.21 18.91 10.91
CA GLY A 949 40.58 19.00 12.23
C GLY A 949 39.06 18.81 12.21
N ARG A 950 38.47 18.43 11.06
CA ARG A 950 37.04 18.17 10.96
C ARG A 950 36.65 16.89 11.68
N MET A 951 37.57 15.97 11.96
CA MET A 951 37.30 14.78 12.79
C MET A 951 37.64 14.98 14.28
N GLY A 952 38.03 16.20 14.67
CA GLY A 952 38.50 16.52 16.02
C GLY A 952 40.02 16.69 16.10
N GLN A 953 40.53 16.86 17.32
CA GLN A 953 41.95 17.12 17.60
C GLN A 953 42.60 15.96 18.36
N PRO A 954 43.77 15.45 17.93
CA PRO A 954 44.53 14.47 18.70
C PRO A 954 45.24 15.15 19.88
N PRO A 955 45.62 14.40 20.94
CA PRO A 955 46.48 14.91 21.99
C PRO A 955 47.78 15.49 21.39
N GLY A 956 48.07 16.76 21.67
CA GLY A 956 49.23 17.48 21.13
C GLY A 956 49.10 18.05 19.72
N GLY A 957 47.94 17.89 19.05
CA GLY A 957 47.71 18.37 17.68
C GLY A 957 48.38 17.52 16.59
N PHE A 958 48.10 17.85 15.32
CA PHE A 958 48.79 17.25 14.17
C PHE A 958 50.12 17.99 13.89
N PRO A 959 51.15 17.32 13.34
CA PRO A 959 52.41 17.98 12.99
C PRO A 959 52.22 19.16 12.01
N GLU A 960 52.81 20.32 12.30
CA GLU A 960 52.60 21.55 11.50
C GLU A 960 53.01 21.41 10.03
N GLU A 961 54.12 20.72 9.76
CA GLU A 961 54.60 20.46 8.41
C GLU A 961 53.61 19.61 7.60
N VAL A 962 52.98 18.62 8.25
CA VAL A 962 51.97 17.75 7.63
C VAL A 962 50.70 18.54 7.32
N ILE A 963 50.25 19.40 8.24
CA ILE A 963 49.11 20.30 7.99
C ILE A 963 49.38 21.15 6.75
N LYS A 964 50.55 21.80 6.70
CA LYS A 964 50.94 22.68 5.59
C LYS A 964 50.97 21.95 4.24
N ILE A 965 51.52 20.74 4.20
CA ILE A 965 51.65 19.95 2.97
C ILE A 965 50.28 19.43 2.50
N ILE A 966 49.45 18.92 3.41
CA ILE A 966 48.18 18.26 3.05
C ILE A 966 47.06 19.26 2.79
N LEU A 967 46.98 20.34 3.56
CA LEU A 967 45.91 21.34 3.44
C LEU A 967 46.26 22.49 2.49
N GLY A 968 47.55 22.72 2.22
CA GLY A 968 48.01 23.89 1.48
C GLY A 968 47.56 25.18 2.16
N ASP A 969 46.78 26.00 1.43
CA ASP A 969 46.25 27.28 1.92
C ASP A 969 44.98 27.14 2.79
N GLN A 970 44.40 25.94 2.92
CA GLN A 970 43.20 25.74 3.74
C GLN A 970 43.54 25.83 5.23
N LYS A 971 42.71 26.55 5.99
CA LYS A 971 42.88 26.69 7.44
C LYS A 971 42.32 25.47 8.19
N PRO A 972 43.04 24.92 9.18
CA PRO A 972 42.53 23.84 10.02
C PRO A 972 41.46 24.34 11.00
N VAL A 973 40.57 23.44 11.39
CA VAL A 973 39.54 23.64 12.43
C VAL A 973 40.11 23.19 13.77
N LEU A 974 40.39 24.12 14.68
CA LEU A 974 41.03 23.83 15.98
C LEU A 974 40.02 23.67 17.14
N ASN A 975 38.81 24.22 16.98
CA ASN A 975 37.71 24.08 17.95
C ASN A 975 36.82 22.89 17.60
N ARG A 976 35.86 22.54 18.47
CA ARG A 976 34.96 21.41 18.24
C ARG A 976 34.13 21.66 16.97
N PRO A 977 34.12 20.75 15.97
CA PRO A 977 33.43 20.99 14.71
C PRO A 977 31.95 21.37 14.85
N GLY A 978 31.25 20.75 15.81
CA GLY A 978 29.84 21.02 16.09
C GLY A 978 29.54 22.43 16.61
N ASP A 979 30.49 23.11 17.29
CA ASP A 979 30.27 24.47 17.83
C ASP A 979 29.98 25.50 16.74
N SER A 980 30.50 25.25 15.53
CA SER A 980 30.37 26.15 14.39
C SER A 980 29.16 25.89 13.51
N MET A 981 28.39 24.82 13.80
CA MET A 981 27.26 24.41 12.98
C MET A 981 25.95 25.05 13.50
N PRO A 982 25.11 25.62 12.61
CA PRO A 982 23.79 26.08 13.01
C PRO A 982 22.91 24.89 13.40
N ASP A 983 21.97 25.12 14.31
CA ASP A 983 20.97 24.12 14.70
C ASP A 983 20.21 23.58 13.48
N ALA A 984 19.99 22.26 13.46
CA ALA A 984 19.19 21.63 12.43
C ALA A 984 17.69 21.96 12.61
N ASP A 985 16.97 22.16 11.51
CA ASP A 985 15.51 22.34 11.53
C ASP A 985 14.79 20.98 11.68
N VAL A 986 14.51 20.61 12.92
CA VAL A 986 13.82 19.35 13.26
C VAL A 986 12.38 19.33 12.76
N ALA A 987 11.69 20.49 12.72
CA ALA A 987 10.31 20.57 12.25
C ALA A 987 10.23 20.30 10.75
N ALA A 988 11.13 20.89 9.96
CA ALA A 988 11.24 20.59 8.54
C ALA A 988 11.59 19.12 8.29
N ALA A 989 12.49 18.54 9.10
CA ALA A 989 12.84 17.12 9.01
C ALA A 989 11.66 16.20 9.33
N ARG A 990 10.81 16.54 10.32
CA ARG A 990 9.56 15.82 10.61
C ARG A 990 8.62 15.80 9.42
N ALA A 991 8.35 16.97 8.85
CA ALA A 991 7.46 17.09 7.69
C ALA A 991 8.00 16.32 6.47
N ALA A 992 9.31 16.41 6.21
CA ALA A 992 9.96 15.67 5.13
C ALA A 992 9.88 14.14 5.33
N ALA A 993 10.18 13.65 6.53
CA ALA A 993 10.13 12.23 6.85
C ALA A 993 8.70 11.66 6.79
N SER A 994 7.71 12.42 7.28
CA SER A 994 6.27 12.09 7.16
C SER A 994 5.84 11.99 5.70
N LYS A 995 6.25 12.95 4.85
CA LYS A 995 5.96 12.91 3.40
C LYS A 995 6.56 11.67 2.72
N LEU A 996 7.78 11.28 3.08
CA LEU A 996 8.47 10.12 2.51
C LEU A 996 7.83 8.78 2.89
N THR A 997 7.42 8.64 4.16
CA THR A 997 6.91 7.38 4.73
C THR A 997 5.39 7.26 4.64
N GLY A 998 4.67 8.37 4.62
CA GLY A 998 3.22 8.42 4.79
C GLY A 998 2.75 8.18 6.22
N ASP A 999 3.67 8.06 7.19
CA ASP A 999 3.40 7.92 8.62
C ASP A 999 3.23 9.30 9.28
N PRO A 1000 2.55 9.40 10.44
CA PRO A 1000 2.46 10.65 11.20
C PRO A 1000 3.84 11.22 11.55
N GLU A 1001 3.93 12.55 11.61
CA GLU A 1001 5.17 13.24 12.01
C GLU A 1001 5.66 12.75 13.38
N ASN A 1002 6.94 12.39 13.45
CA ASN A 1002 7.58 11.92 14.67
C ASN A 1002 9.09 12.19 14.65
N ASP A 1003 9.67 12.33 15.84
CA ASP A 1003 11.07 12.73 16.01
C ASP A 1003 12.07 11.63 15.65
N ARG A 1004 11.72 10.34 15.80
CA ARG A 1004 12.57 9.21 15.38
C ARG A 1004 12.83 9.22 13.88
N ALA A 1005 11.78 9.42 13.10
CA ALA A 1005 11.89 9.54 11.65
C ALA A 1005 12.67 10.80 11.25
N ALA A 1006 12.44 11.92 11.93
CA ALA A 1006 13.15 13.17 11.69
C ALA A 1006 14.66 13.05 11.95
N VAL A 1007 15.06 12.53 13.11
CA VAL A 1007 16.49 12.37 13.45
C VAL A 1007 17.18 11.34 12.57
N THR A 1008 16.47 10.28 12.16
CA THR A 1008 16.99 9.29 11.20
C THR A 1008 17.22 9.93 9.83
N HIS A 1009 16.29 10.76 9.36
CA HIS A 1009 16.42 11.51 8.12
C HIS A 1009 17.58 12.52 8.18
N LEU A 1010 17.75 13.24 9.30
CA LEU A 1010 18.87 14.17 9.50
C LEU A 1010 20.22 13.44 9.48
N LEU A 1011 20.31 12.29 10.14
CA LEU A 1011 21.54 11.49 10.19
C LEU A 1011 21.86 10.85 8.83
N TYR A 1012 20.85 10.33 8.13
CA TYR A 1012 21.00 9.60 6.86
C TYR A 1012 19.94 9.95 5.81
N PRO A 1013 19.99 11.15 5.20
CA PRO A 1013 18.92 11.63 4.33
C PRO A 1013 18.63 10.66 3.17
N LYS A 1014 19.70 10.26 2.46
CA LYS A 1014 19.58 9.40 1.29
C LYS A 1014 19.21 7.96 1.63
N VAL A 1015 19.78 7.41 2.70
CA VAL A 1015 19.50 6.03 3.14
C VAL A 1015 18.06 5.91 3.60
N PHE A 1016 17.60 6.90 4.37
CA PHE A 1016 16.22 6.94 4.85
C PHE A 1016 15.23 7.11 3.70
N GLU A 1017 15.54 7.95 2.71
CA GLU A 1017 14.73 8.08 1.49
C GLU A 1017 14.62 6.74 0.74
N ASP A 1018 15.74 6.05 0.51
CA ASP A 1018 15.76 4.77 -0.20
C ASP A 1018 15.08 3.65 0.62
N PHE A 1019 15.21 3.67 1.95
CA PHE A 1019 14.49 2.78 2.86
C PHE A 1019 12.98 3.04 2.84
N ALA A 1020 12.53 4.30 2.89
CA ALA A 1020 11.13 4.66 2.79
C ALA A 1020 10.53 4.24 1.44
N LYS A 1021 11.26 4.45 0.33
CA LYS A 1021 10.87 3.95 -0.99
C LYS A 1021 10.72 2.43 -0.99
N HIS A 1022 11.68 1.70 -0.44
CA HIS A 1022 11.61 0.25 -0.32
C HIS A 1022 10.37 -0.19 0.47
N ARG A 1023 10.13 0.39 1.66
CA ARG A 1023 8.97 0.07 2.51
C ARG A 1023 7.64 0.42 1.83
N ASN A 1024 7.60 1.51 1.05
CA ASN A 1024 6.42 1.87 0.26
C ASN A 1024 6.13 0.84 -0.84
N THR A 1025 7.15 0.26 -1.47
CA THR A 1025 6.99 -0.77 -2.51
C THR A 1025 6.70 -2.15 -1.92
N TYR A 1026 7.48 -2.59 -0.94
CA TYR A 1026 7.54 -3.99 -0.48
C TYR A 1026 6.99 -4.22 0.93
N GLY A 1027 6.67 -3.16 1.66
CA GLY A 1027 6.26 -3.26 3.06
C GLY A 1027 7.43 -3.63 3.97
N ASP A 1028 7.09 -4.16 5.14
CA ASP A 1028 8.06 -4.61 6.14
C ASP A 1028 8.50 -6.04 5.80
N VAL A 1029 9.82 -6.23 5.68
CA VAL A 1029 10.46 -7.49 5.24
C VAL A 1029 11.33 -8.14 6.32
N ASP A 1030 11.37 -7.53 7.51
CA ASP A 1030 12.05 -7.99 8.71
C ASP A 1030 11.51 -9.33 9.24
N HIS A 1031 10.22 -9.61 9.04
CA HIS A 1031 9.60 -10.87 9.46
C HIS A 1031 9.85 -12.05 8.50
N ILE A 1032 10.47 -11.82 7.33
CA ILE A 1032 10.81 -12.89 6.39
C ILE A 1032 12.02 -13.66 6.94
N PRO A 1033 12.04 -15.01 6.92
CA PRO A 1033 13.22 -15.76 7.34
C PRO A 1033 14.47 -15.40 6.51
N THR A 1034 15.64 -15.41 7.15
CA THR A 1034 16.90 -14.92 6.55
C THR A 1034 17.28 -15.59 5.22
N PRO A 1035 17.16 -16.93 5.07
CA PRO A 1035 17.39 -17.57 3.77
C PRO A 1035 16.46 -17.03 2.67
N ASN A 1036 15.17 -16.83 2.98
CA ASN A 1036 14.21 -16.35 1.99
C ASN A 1036 14.39 -14.86 1.66
N PHE A 1037 14.87 -14.06 2.61
CA PHE A 1037 15.22 -12.66 2.37
C PHE A 1037 16.41 -12.51 1.40
N PHE A 1038 17.43 -13.36 1.53
CA PHE A 1038 18.62 -13.29 0.66
C PHE A 1038 18.46 -14.04 -0.65
N TYR A 1039 17.77 -15.18 -0.66
CA TYR A 1039 17.78 -16.11 -1.79
C TYR A 1039 16.40 -16.36 -2.41
N GLY A 1040 15.32 -15.80 -1.84
CA GLY A 1040 13.96 -16.12 -2.27
C GLY A 1040 13.52 -17.51 -1.83
N GLN A 1041 12.38 -17.97 -2.32
CA GLN A 1041 11.89 -19.33 -2.07
C GLN A 1041 12.30 -20.31 -3.18
N GLU A 1042 12.53 -21.56 -2.81
CA GLU A 1042 12.67 -22.67 -3.74
C GLU A 1042 11.29 -23.23 -4.14
N PRO A 1043 11.12 -23.76 -5.37
CA PRO A 1043 9.83 -24.30 -5.80
C PRO A 1043 9.29 -25.35 -4.83
N GLY A 1044 8.07 -25.13 -4.34
CA GLY A 1044 7.41 -25.98 -3.35
C GLY A 1044 7.70 -25.62 -1.89
N GLU A 1045 8.68 -24.74 -1.61
CA GLU A 1045 8.99 -24.29 -0.26
C GLU A 1045 7.82 -23.48 0.33
N GLU A 1046 7.50 -23.76 1.59
CA GLU A 1046 6.47 -23.06 2.36
C GLU A 1046 7.13 -22.33 3.54
N ILE A 1047 6.75 -21.06 3.72
CA ILE A 1047 7.16 -20.26 4.87
C ILE A 1047 5.94 -19.70 5.60
N ALA A 1048 6.12 -19.49 6.91
CA ALA A 1048 5.16 -18.81 7.76
C ALA A 1048 5.70 -17.43 8.15
N VAL A 1049 4.99 -16.37 7.80
CA VAL A 1049 5.35 -14.99 8.15
C VAL A 1049 4.28 -14.37 9.03
N ASP A 1050 4.64 -14.07 10.28
CA ASP A 1050 3.78 -13.34 11.21
C ASP A 1050 3.86 -11.84 10.90
N ILE A 1051 2.74 -11.22 10.53
CA ILE A 1051 2.68 -9.80 10.17
C ILE A 1051 2.07 -8.93 11.28
N GLU A 1052 1.26 -9.53 12.16
CA GLU A 1052 0.71 -8.97 13.40
C GLU A 1052 0.36 -10.13 14.34
N PRO A 1053 0.22 -9.91 15.66
CA PRO A 1053 -0.31 -10.91 16.58
C PRO A 1053 -1.64 -11.52 16.07
N GLY A 1054 -1.67 -12.84 15.92
CA GLY A 1054 -2.82 -13.58 15.39
C GLY A 1054 -3.00 -13.53 13.87
N LYS A 1055 -2.08 -12.91 13.12
CA LYS A 1055 -2.10 -12.85 11.65
C LYS A 1055 -0.81 -13.42 11.06
N ARG A 1056 -0.91 -14.69 10.66
CA ARG A 1056 0.15 -15.43 9.98
C ARG A 1056 -0.18 -15.59 8.51
N LEU A 1057 0.79 -15.33 7.64
CA LEU A 1057 0.76 -15.62 6.22
C LEU A 1057 1.50 -16.93 5.97
N ILE A 1058 0.83 -17.93 5.43
CA ILE A 1058 1.42 -19.16 4.92
C ILE A 1058 1.65 -18.94 3.43
N VAL A 1059 2.91 -18.86 3.01
CA VAL A 1059 3.32 -18.55 1.65
C VAL A 1059 4.08 -19.74 1.08
N ARG A 1060 3.52 -20.35 0.04
CA ARG A 1060 4.19 -21.41 -0.72
C ARG A 1060 4.50 -20.92 -2.13
N PHE A 1061 5.75 -21.00 -2.53
CA PHE A 1061 6.15 -20.65 -3.90
C PHE A 1061 5.89 -21.83 -4.84
N LEU A 1062 5.21 -21.58 -5.96
CA LEU A 1062 4.80 -22.62 -6.90
C LEU A 1062 5.70 -22.66 -8.14
N ALA A 1063 5.75 -21.56 -8.91
CA ALA A 1063 6.47 -21.50 -10.16
C ALA A 1063 6.69 -20.07 -10.65
N VAL A 1064 7.64 -19.89 -11.58
CA VAL A 1064 7.82 -18.65 -12.35
C VAL A 1064 7.42 -18.91 -13.80
N GLY A 1065 6.58 -18.03 -14.36
CA GLY A 1065 6.17 -18.07 -15.75
C GLY A 1065 7.27 -17.66 -16.72
N VAL A 1066 7.04 -17.92 -18.01
CA VAL A 1066 7.86 -17.37 -19.10
C VAL A 1066 7.75 -15.84 -19.14
N PRO A 1067 8.76 -15.12 -19.67
CA PRO A 1067 8.69 -13.67 -19.84
C PRO A 1067 7.57 -13.28 -20.79
N HIS A 1068 6.81 -12.26 -20.41
CA HIS A 1068 5.89 -11.53 -21.25
C HIS A 1068 6.67 -10.61 -22.22
N PRO A 1069 6.04 -10.13 -23.32
CA PRO A 1069 6.69 -9.24 -24.29
C PRO A 1069 7.23 -7.92 -23.72
N ASP A 1070 6.67 -7.46 -22.59
CA ASP A 1070 7.09 -6.26 -21.86
C ASP A 1070 8.31 -6.49 -20.93
N GLY A 1071 8.86 -7.71 -20.91
CA GLY A 1071 10.00 -8.08 -20.07
C GLY A 1071 9.62 -8.51 -18.64
N ARG A 1072 8.34 -8.60 -18.29
CA ARG A 1072 7.89 -9.07 -16.97
C ARG A 1072 7.69 -10.58 -16.92
N ARG A 1073 7.81 -11.16 -15.73
CA ARG A 1073 7.43 -12.55 -15.43
C ARG A 1073 6.34 -12.59 -14.38
N THR A 1074 5.41 -13.53 -14.53
CA THR A 1074 4.43 -13.84 -13.47
C THR A 1074 5.03 -14.86 -12.51
N VAL A 1075 5.06 -14.56 -11.22
CA VAL A 1075 5.46 -15.49 -10.16
C VAL A 1075 4.21 -15.98 -9.42
N PHE A 1076 4.06 -17.29 -9.33
CA PHE A 1076 2.90 -17.95 -8.74
C PHE A 1076 3.19 -18.41 -7.32
N PHE A 1077 2.31 -18.05 -6.40
CA PHE A 1077 2.33 -18.43 -5.00
C PHE A 1077 0.99 -19.06 -4.60
N GLU A 1078 1.00 -19.80 -3.50
CA GLU A 1078 -0.17 -20.03 -2.68
C GLU A 1078 -0.03 -19.23 -1.39
N LEU A 1079 -1.06 -18.43 -1.07
CA LEU A 1079 -1.12 -17.61 0.14
C LEU A 1079 -2.34 -18.03 0.95
N ASN A 1080 -2.13 -18.61 2.13
CA ASN A 1080 -3.18 -19.12 3.02
C ASN A 1080 -4.17 -20.07 2.27
N GLY A 1081 -3.63 -21.02 1.50
CA GLY A 1081 -4.42 -21.97 0.73
C GLY A 1081 -5.06 -21.41 -0.55
N GLN A 1082 -4.71 -20.19 -0.96
CA GLN A 1082 -5.28 -19.53 -2.15
C GLN A 1082 -4.22 -19.20 -3.19
N PRO A 1083 -4.44 -19.51 -4.48
CA PRO A 1083 -3.51 -19.10 -5.52
C PRO A 1083 -3.40 -17.57 -5.59
N ARG A 1084 -2.17 -17.11 -5.76
CA ARG A 1084 -1.78 -15.72 -5.93
C ARG A 1084 -0.73 -15.62 -7.00
N GLU A 1085 -0.73 -14.51 -7.69
CA GLU A 1085 0.30 -14.19 -8.67
C GLU A 1085 0.78 -12.76 -8.46
N VAL A 1086 2.06 -12.53 -8.73
CA VAL A 1086 2.66 -11.19 -8.78
C VAL A 1086 3.45 -11.06 -10.07
N SER A 1087 3.45 -9.87 -10.65
CA SER A 1087 4.18 -9.58 -11.89
C SER A 1087 5.44 -8.80 -11.58
N ILE A 1088 6.60 -9.33 -11.97
CA ILE A 1088 7.93 -8.84 -11.64
C ILE A 1088 8.68 -8.52 -12.93
N LEU A 1089 9.34 -7.37 -13.00
CA LEU A 1089 10.20 -7.03 -14.14
C LEU A 1089 11.47 -7.89 -14.07
N ASP A 1090 11.75 -8.66 -15.11
CA ASP A 1090 13.01 -9.41 -15.21
C ASP A 1090 14.11 -8.47 -15.74
N LYS A 1091 14.99 -8.05 -14.83
CA LYS A 1091 16.06 -7.08 -15.12
C LYS A 1091 17.14 -7.63 -16.04
N SER A 1092 17.16 -8.94 -16.29
CA SER A 1092 18.12 -9.58 -17.21
C SER A 1092 17.69 -9.48 -18.68
N LEU A 1093 16.45 -9.09 -18.96
CA LEU A 1093 15.89 -9.01 -20.30
C LEU A 1093 15.85 -7.57 -20.81
N GLU A 1094 16.31 -7.35 -22.03
CA GLU A 1094 15.98 -6.12 -22.76
C GLU A 1094 14.51 -6.20 -23.22
N PRO A 1095 13.65 -5.23 -22.88
CA PRO A 1095 12.26 -5.24 -23.30
C PRO A 1095 12.16 -5.22 -24.83
N LYS A 1096 11.47 -6.19 -25.43
CA LYS A 1096 11.23 -6.22 -26.89
C LYS A 1096 10.29 -5.11 -27.36
N VAL A 1097 9.52 -4.54 -26.44
CA VAL A 1097 8.64 -3.39 -26.65
C VAL A 1097 9.04 -2.33 -25.64
N LYS A 1098 9.44 -1.13 -26.11
CA LYS A 1098 9.68 0.02 -25.23
C LYS A 1098 8.36 0.37 -24.53
N ALA A 1099 8.30 0.16 -23.21
CA ALA A 1099 7.15 0.59 -22.42
C ALA A 1099 6.98 2.12 -22.57
N ALA A 1100 5.74 2.59 -22.68
CA ALA A 1100 5.46 4.01 -22.70
C ALA A 1100 5.95 4.65 -21.38
N VAL A 1101 6.69 5.75 -21.48
CA VAL A 1101 7.19 6.49 -20.31
C VAL A 1101 5.96 7.02 -19.56
N LYS A 1102 5.86 6.81 -18.24
CA LYS A 1102 4.79 7.41 -17.42
C LYS A 1102 5.18 8.83 -17.01
N ALA A 1103 4.22 9.74 -16.96
CA ALA A 1103 4.44 11.11 -16.48
C ALA A 1103 4.69 11.13 -14.97
N ASP A 1104 5.65 11.94 -14.52
CA ASP A 1104 5.90 12.19 -13.10
C ASP A 1104 4.82 13.10 -12.52
N THR A 1105 4.01 12.57 -11.60
CA THR A 1105 2.93 13.32 -10.94
C THR A 1105 3.41 14.53 -10.12
N SER A 1106 4.70 14.60 -9.78
CA SER A 1106 5.28 15.73 -9.06
C SER A 1106 5.79 16.86 -9.96
N ASP A 1107 5.86 16.61 -11.28
CA ASP A 1107 6.30 17.59 -12.27
C ASP A 1107 5.10 18.18 -13.04
N PRO A 1108 4.70 19.43 -12.76
CA PRO A 1108 3.57 20.06 -13.43
C PRO A 1108 3.81 20.33 -14.92
N GLY A 1109 5.05 20.23 -15.40
CA GLY A 1109 5.40 20.33 -16.82
C GLY A 1109 5.11 19.04 -17.60
N GLN A 1110 4.88 17.91 -16.95
CA GLN A 1110 4.64 16.63 -17.62
C GLN A 1110 3.14 16.37 -17.81
N VAL A 1111 2.72 16.26 -19.08
CA VAL A 1111 1.33 16.04 -19.46
C VAL A 1111 1.07 14.55 -19.57
N ALA A 1112 0.22 14.02 -18.70
CA ALA A 1112 -0.14 12.61 -18.66
C ALA A 1112 -1.41 12.29 -19.48
N ALA A 1113 -1.49 11.08 -20.01
CA ALA A 1113 -2.71 10.52 -20.57
C ALA A 1113 -3.73 10.34 -19.46
N SER A 1114 -4.87 11.02 -19.60
CA SER A 1114 -5.92 11.00 -18.58
C SER A 1114 -6.65 9.66 -18.51
N MET A 1115 -6.67 8.90 -19.61
CA MET A 1115 -7.36 7.62 -19.73
C MET A 1115 -6.70 6.79 -20.83
N PRO A 1116 -6.88 5.45 -20.82
CA PRO A 1116 -6.49 4.63 -21.95
C PRO A 1116 -7.30 5.03 -23.18
N GLY A 1117 -6.63 5.13 -24.33
CA GLY A 1117 -7.26 5.58 -25.57
C GLY A 1117 -6.27 5.62 -26.72
N MET A 1118 -6.73 6.02 -27.90
CA MET A 1118 -5.88 6.27 -29.05
C MET A 1118 -5.70 7.78 -29.22
N VAL A 1119 -4.47 8.25 -29.39
CA VAL A 1119 -4.21 9.65 -29.78
C VAL A 1119 -4.71 9.84 -31.20
N ILE A 1120 -5.77 10.61 -31.41
CA ILE A 1120 -6.32 10.82 -32.77
C ILE A 1120 -5.76 12.06 -33.43
N THR A 1121 -5.42 13.09 -32.65
CA THR A 1121 -4.91 14.35 -33.19
C THR A 1121 -3.98 15.00 -32.20
N VAL A 1122 -2.82 15.45 -32.68
CA VAL A 1122 -1.88 16.27 -31.93
C VAL A 1122 -2.01 17.70 -32.47
N ALA A 1123 -2.37 18.64 -31.60
CA ALA A 1123 -2.75 20.02 -31.95
C ALA A 1123 -1.64 21.06 -31.66
N ALA A 1124 -0.55 20.66 -31.01
CA ALA A 1124 0.63 21.48 -30.74
C ALA A 1124 1.90 20.75 -31.24
N ALA A 1125 2.96 21.49 -31.54
CA ALA A 1125 4.25 20.94 -31.94
C ALA A 1125 5.35 21.24 -30.91
N GLU A 1126 6.46 20.51 -30.97
CA GLU A 1126 7.65 20.81 -30.18
C GLU A 1126 8.17 22.22 -30.50
N GLY A 1127 8.47 23.01 -29.47
CA GLY A 1127 8.85 24.41 -29.57
C GLY A 1127 7.70 25.42 -29.50
N ASP A 1128 6.43 24.97 -29.57
CA ASP A 1128 5.28 25.87 -29.47
C ASP A 1128 5.12 26.46 -28.06
N LYS A 1129 4.76 27.74 -28.01
CA LYS A 1129 4.32 28.39 -26.77
C LYS A 1129 2.84 28.11 -26.54
N VAL A 1130 2.52 27.55 -25.38
CA VAL A 1130 1.16 27.19 -24.99
C VAL A 1130 0.76 27.91 -23.72
N LYS A 1131 -0.50 28.33 -23.62
CA LYS A 1131 -1.11 28.85 -22.40
C LYS A 1131 -1.78 27.73 -21.61
N GLU A 1132 -1.86 27.88 -20.30
CA GLU A 1132 -2.68 27.01 -19.46
C GLU A 1132 -4.12 26.91 -20.01
N GLY A 1133 -4.65 25.70 -20.09
CA GLY A 1133 -5.96 25.40 -20.67
C GLY A 1133 -5.97 25.29 -22.20
N GLN A 1134 -4.87 25.60 -22.90
CA GLN A 1134 -4.78 25.47 -24.36
C GLN A 1134 -4.73 24.00 -24.78
N LYS A 1135 -5.49 23.64 -25.81
CA LYS A 1135 -5.56 22.30 -26.40
C LYS A 1135 -4.20 21.83 -26.92
N LEU A 1136 -3.76 20.64 -26.49
CA LEU A 1136 -2.51 20.00 -26.92
C LEU A 1136 -2.76 18.81 -27.85
N MET A 1137 -3.70 17.94 -27.51
CA MET A 1137 -4.05 16.76 -28.30
C MET A 1137 -5.44 16.24 -27.96
N VAL A 1138 -5.94 15.29 -28.73
CA VAL A 1138 -7.22 14.62 -28.50
C VAL A 1138 -7.00 13.12 -28.42
N LEU A 1139 -7.53 12.52 -27.36
CA LEU A 1139 -7.61 11.07 -27.18
C LEU A 1139 -9.02 10.61 -27.56
N GLU A 1140 -9.12 9.54 -28.34
CA GLU A 1140 -10.36 8.80 -28.53
C GLU A 1140 -10.34 7.56 -27.66
N ALA A 1141 -11.33 7.42 -26.80
CA ALA A 1141 -11.71 6.12 -26.29
C ALA A 1141 -13.23 6.04 -26.26
N MET A 1142 -13.80 4.87 -26.52
CA MET A 1142 -15.25 4.66 -26.40
C MET A 1142 -16.09 5.60 -27.27
N LYS A 1143 -15.58 6.00 -28.46
CA LYS A 1143 -16.20 7.00 -29.36
C LYS A 1143 -16.39 8.37 -28.70
N MET A 1144 -15.72 8.60 -27.58
CA MET A 1144 -15.65 9.88 -26.88
C MET A 1144 -14.28 10.49 -27.12
N GLU A 1145 -14.28 11.65 -27.75
CA GLU A 1145 -13.09 12.48 -27.89
C GLU A 1145 -12.86 13.27 -26.61
N THR A 1146 -11.73 13.02 -25.96
CA THR A 1146 -11.27 13.75 -24.78
C THR A 1146 -10.13 14.65 -25.19
N THR A 1147 -10.32 15.96 -25.05
CA THR A 1147 -9.26 16.93 -25.34
C THR A 1147 -8.32 17.03 -24.14
N ILE A 1148 -7.02 16.86 -24.40
CA ILE A 1148 -5.94 17.06 -23.43
C ILE A 1148 -5.42 18.49 -23.57
N ASN A 1149 -5.50 19.25 -22.48
CA ASN A 1149 -5.09 20.65 -22.42
C ASN A 1149 -3.77 20.81 -21.65
N ALA A 1150 -3.06 21.91 -21.91
CA ALA A 1150 -1.84 22.27 -21.20
C ALA A 1150 -2.16 22.58 -19.72
N PRO A 1151 -1.53 21.90 -18.75
CA PRO A 1151 -1.76 22.15 -17.33
C PRO A 1151 -1.09 23.44 -16.83
N VAL A 1152 -0.10 23.94 -17.56
CA VAL A 1152 0.67 25.15 -17.24
C VAL A 1152 1.02 25.88 -18.52
N SER A 1153 1.27 27.19 -18.40
CA SER A 1153 1.79 28.00 -19.50
C SER A 1153 3.29 27.75 -19.66
N GLY A 1154 3.77 27.59 -20.89
CA GLY A 1154 5.18 27.28 -21.14
C GLY A 1154 5.50 27.02 -22.60
N THR A 1155 6.64 26.38 -22.85
CA THR A 1155 7.04 25.94 -24.20
C THR A 1155 7.05 24.42 -24.26
N ILE A 1156 6.43 23.82 -25.28
CA ILE A 1156 6.43 22.36 -25.47
C ILE A 1156 7.87 21.91 -25.74
N ALA A 1157 8.44 21.15 -24.81
CA ALA A 1157 9.79 20.62 -24.90
C ALA A 1157 9.85 19.33 -25.75
N SER A 1158 8.83 18.46 -25.62
CA SER A 1158 8.72 17.25 -26.43
C SER A 1158 7.29 16.72 -26.51
N ILE A 1159 6.98 15.99 -27.59
CA ILE A 1159 5.75 15.20 -27.75
C ILE A 1159 6.14 13.72 -27.88
N GLN A 1160 5.76 12.93 -26.89
CA GLN A 1160 6.21 11.54 -26.74
C GLN A 1160 5.31 10.54 -27.49
N THR A 1161 4.06 10.93 -27.77
CA THR A 1161 3.05 10.05 -28.37
C THR A 1161 2.42 10.69 -29.61
N PRO A 1162 2.81 10.26 -30.84
CA PRO A 1162 2.22 10.77 -32.06
C PRO A 1162 0.78 10.27 -32.27
N ALA A 1163 0.05 10.89 -33.21
CA ALA A 1163 -1.28 10.43 -33.61
C ALA A 1163 -1.24 8.97 -34.12
N GLY A 1164 -2.30 8.21 -33.83
CA GLY A 1164 -2.41 6.77 -34.06
C GLY A 1164 -1.85 5.89 -32.93
N THR A 1165 -1.22 6.49 -31.90
CA THR A 1165 -0.62 5.73 -30.79
C THR A 1165 -1.67 5.36 -29.74
N GLN A 1166 -1.68 4.10 -29.32
CA GLN A 1166 -2.48 3.65 -28.18
C GLN A 1166 -1.74 3.95 -26.89
N VAL A 1167 -2.41 4.63 -25.96
CA VAL A 1167 -1.85 5.05 -24.67
C VAL A 1167 -2.66 4.45 -23.53
N GLU A 1168 -2.00 4.20 -22.42
CA GLU A 1168 -2.62 3.86 -21.14
C GLU A 1168 -2.74 5.11 -20.25
N ALA A 1169 -3.57 5.03 -19.21
CA ALA A 1169 -3.61 6.08 -18.19
C ALA A 1169 -2.22 6.29 -17.57
N GLY A 1170 -1.83 7.56 -17.41
CA GLY A 1170 -0.56 7.97 -16.84
C GLY A 1170 0.62 7.98 -17.81
N ASP A 1171 0.46 7.53 -19.07
CA ASP A 1171 1.51 7.66 -20.07
C ASP A 1171 1.85 9.13 -20.32
N LEU A 1172 3.13 9.45 -20.44
CA LEU A 1172 3.62 10.77 -20.76
C LEU A 1172 3.29 11.08 -22.22
N LEU A 1173 2.46 12.09 -22.42
CA LEU A 1173 2.03 12.55 -23.73
C LEU A 1173 2.94 13.66 -24.27
N ALA A 1174 3.25 14.64 -23.42
CA ALA A 1174 4.08 15.80 -23.77
C ALA A 1174 4.78 16.37 -22.53
N THR A 1175 5.88 17.09 -22.74
CA THR A 1175 6.59 17.82 -21.68
C THR A 1175 6.57 19.31 -22.00
N ILE A 1176 6.32 20.16 -21.00
CA ILE A 1176 6.26 21.62 -21.08
C ILE A 1176 7.36 22.18 -20.18
N THR A 1177 8.27 22.96 -20.74
CA THR A 1177 9.20 23.76 -19.95
C THR A 1177 8.43 24.96 -19.40
N VAL A 1178 8.17 24.93 -18.09
CA VAL A 1178 7.57 26.03 -17.35
C VAL A 1178 8.57 27.19 -17.30
N LYS A 1179 8.11 28.40 -17.57
CA LYS A 1179 8.94 29.60 -17.52
C LYS A 1179 8.94 30.25 -16.15
#